data_AF-A0A9P5E319-F1
#
_entry.id   AF-A0A9P5E319-F1
#
_cell.length_a   1.000
_cell.length_b   1.000
_cell.length_c   1.000
_cell.angle_alpha   90.00
_cell.angle_beta   90.00
_cell.angle_gamma   90.00
#
_symmetry.space_group_name_H-M   'P 1'
#
loop_
_entity.id
_entity.type
_entity.pdbx_description
1 polymer ?
#
loop_
_entity_poly.entity_id
_entity_poly.type
_entity_poly.pdbx_seq_one_letter_code
_entity_poly.pdbx_strand_id
1 'polypeptide(L)'
;MVAEDYEAVLKGKYPGKDHAKRVVGLIRKDVPDANGILYLESQVTRMMEDSDEPEPFRQRRYFYYLTGCNLPDCAFVYDIQSAKSTLFIPPINPDDVIWSGLPVSIDEALAQYDVDEVKLNTELNATLAHLGSENPKSSAFAIANQVSDHVSFIGFDNKNFNVLKTAIETSRVVKDEFEIAMLRKANYISGIGHRAAFARAKTAKNEQEFEAAFKERCYSYGIKKMSYDPIAAAGRAAATLHYVPNNAPLEGKLNLLLDAGGEWNNYAADITRTFPLSGKFTKESRFIYETVLKMQKECTSVLKEGVVWDDVHLLAHKIAIDGLLEAGILKGDKDEILKARTSAAFLPHGLGHYLGMDTHDTGGNPNFGDKDKLFRYLRVRGTLPSGSVVTVEPGIYFCKFIIDPYLEDPVHSKFIDKDVLDKYWDVGGVRIEDNILITKTGSENLTDVPREADEMEALVSASPVAPPTPSPPPEYSAYRPEFGAGLEPPPPPRPLRPVRSATNLTGAHAPQQSGFLDPRGNYQVDFVVDEIPSPTSLAPGPAPSNEVRRVKSSSALSARLDAQEDKPKDSSKWKAALGEAQYFAGGLISHPAESNKHFSIIRHSHALIWYSGPATSVPITILSDEPLPPTRTVWLQQKGYSGNMGMTLKAMMGTTGTWIDVTPATKTGVEHISEAEERGIQRDFKRFVKKASGRMKKHLPRETHIIRIPAAATDGYFRLVLCSNADGKKVLCGSPVFRIASTSTDVSTVRGSSLSTIPLEMGIKVASTIGSQVAKKYTGVAGAVVEQGAKRLTPANATIKKVAMKAYHGSGIGNAVSESWKNGKAGRYDPLISGEAMEPLTILGSDEGPEAPFPFKFAGKVVRGTGISTRELGVPTANLSEVGDEVKMRMGGVFAAWARVLPPKESEDFDDDWHEAIVTIAPLRNAPPGVVLRNKVTVHILHDFSDTLFFDLRMKVMLMGHLHASSPNLSNEAFLEEHTRDVMTTTASLGRENWGPEVSVSAVRAVKSEKGFKERLGDATGVVQSQMDRIPKHWVGVRSEAGVLRDQVYGNGGLWVER
;
A
#
# COMPACT_ATOMS: atom_id res chain seq x y z
N MET A 1 -20.29 45.99 7.29
CA MET A 1 -20.10 45.76 8.74
C MET A 1 -20.91 44.54 9.14
N VAL A 2 -20.28 43.36 9.20
CA VAL A 2 -20.93 42.08 9.60
C VAL A 2 -20.02 41.27 10.55
N ALA A 3 -18.82 41.79 10.88
CA ALA A 3 -17.75 41.03 11.51
C ALA A 3 -17.85 40.87 13.04
N GLU A 4 -18.77 41.58 13.70
CA GLU A 4 -18.80 41.68 15.17
C GLU A 4 -19.69 40.63 15.85
N ASP A 5 -20.64 40.04 15.12
CA ASP A 5 -21.67 39.13 15.67
C ASP A 5 -21.18 37.67 15.76
N TYR A 6 -20.48 37.16 14.75
CA TYR A 6 -20.10 35.75 14.71
C TYR A 6 -19.14 35.35 15.86
N GLU A 7 -18.26 36.26 16.32
CA GLU A 7 -17.37 35.99 17.48
C GLU A 7 -18.11 35.98 18.83
N ALA A 8 -19.40 36.35 18.88
CA ALA A 8 -20.24 36.12 20.06
C ALA A 8 -20.75 34.66 20.07
N VAL A 9 -21.28 34.20 18.93
CA VAL A 9 -21.77 32.82 18.74
C VAL A 9 -20.65 31.78 18.92
N LEU A 10 -19.48 32.02 18.31
CA LEU A 10 -18.34 31.09 18.34
C LEU A 10 -17.62 30.97 19.71
N LYS A 11 -18.08 31.68 20.74
CA LYS A 11 -17.67 31.45 22.14
C LYS A 11 -18.47 30.32 22.80
N GLY A 12 -19.61 29.93 22.22
CA GLY A 12 -20.37 28.76 22.65
C GLY A 12 -19.69 27.45 22.24
N LYS A 13 -20.22 26.32 22.73
CA LYS A 13 -19.89 25.00 22.19
C LYS A 13 -20.56 24.80 20.83
N TYR A 14 -19.92 24.01 19.96
CA TYR A 14 -20.54 23.50 18.74
C TYR A 14 -21.75 22.62 19.10
N PRO A 15 -22.97 22.84 18.55
CA PRO A 15 -24.23 22.26 19.06
C PRO A 15 -24.48 20.80 18.63
N GLY A 16 -23.50 19.91 18.90
CA GLY A 16 -23.51 18.50 18.49
C GLY A 16 -24.73 17.70 18.93
N LYS A 17 -25.27 17.95 20.13
CA LYS A 17 -26.48 17.23 20.61
C LYS A 17 -27.74 17.67 19.89
N ASP A 18 -27.85 18.94 19.50
CA ASP A 18 -28.99 19.39 18.71
C ASP A 18 -28.90 18.91 17.26
N HIS A 19 -27.68 18.83 16.69
CA HIS A 19 -27.44 18.16 15.41
C HIS A 19 -27.89 16.68 15.46
N ALA A 20 -27.55 15.95 16.54
CA ALA A 20 -28.00 14.58 16.73
C ALA A 20 -29.53 14.45 16.80
N LYS A 21 -30.21 15.35 17.53
CA LYS A 21 -31.69 15.42 17.58
C LYS A 21 -32.30 15.69 16.20
N ARG A 22 -31.74 16.64 15.41
CA ARG A 22 -32.17 16.91 14.03
C ARG A 22 -32.07 15.66 13.15
N VAL A 23 -30.97 14.93 13.26
CA VAL A 23 -30.72 13.69 12.49
C VAL A 23 -31.65 12.55 12.92
N VAL A 24 -31.91 12.34 14.21
CA VAL A 24 -32.94 11.39 14.68
C VAL A 24 -34.33 11.75 14.15
N GLY A 25 -34.69 13.04 14.14
CA GLY A 25 -35.95 13.52 13.58
C GLY A 25 -36.09 13.32 12.06
N LEU A 26 -34.97 13.18 11.34
CA LEU A 26 -34.95 12.82 9.92
C LEU A 26 -35.03 11.30 9.72
N ILE A 27 -34.27 10.51 10.47
CA ILE A 27 -34.35 9.03 10.44
C ILE A 27 -35.78 8.56 10.75
N ARG A 28 -36.49 9.23 11.67
CA ARG A 28 -37.90 8.94 12.01
C ARG A 28 -38.92 9.24 10.90
N LYS A 29 -38.50 9.78 9.75
CA LYS A 29 -39.36 9.89 8.55
C LYS A 29 -39.34 8.60 7.73
N ASP A 30 -38.17 7.96 7.63
CA ASP A 30 -37.98 6.72 6.87
C ASP A 30 -38.20 5.47 7.75
N VAL A 31 -37.95 5.59 9.06
CA VAL A 31 -38.07 4.52 10.07
C VAL A 31 -38.83 5.08 11.28
N PRO A 32 -40.17 5.11 11.29
CA PRO A 32 -40.97 5.81 12.31
C PRO A 32 -40.62 5.44 13.76
N ASP A 33 -40.46 4.15 14.04
CA ASP A 33 -40.14 3.62 15.38
C ASP A 33 -38.63 3.64 15.71
N ALA A 34 -37.82 4.47 15.02
CA ALA A 34 -36.36 4.47 15.17
C ALA A 34 -35.92 4.69 16.63
N ASN A 35 -35.21 3.67 17.12
CA ASN A 35 -34.69 3.49 18.47
C ASN A 35 -33.34 2.74 18.40
N GLY A 36 -32.56 2.82 19.48
CA GLY A 36 -31.21 2.27 19.57
C GLY A 36 -30.17 3.38 19.58
N ILE A 37 -29.14 3.25 18.75
CA ILE A 37 -28.01 4.18 18.74
C ILE A 37 -27.71 4.73 17.34
N LEU A 38 -27.24 5.98 17.28
CA LEU A 38 -26.39 6.43 16.18
C LEU A 38 -24.93 6.13 16.54
N TYR A 39 -24.17 5.59 15.59
CA TYR A 39 -22.74 5.29 15.75
C TYR A 39 -21.91 5.85 14.60
N LEU A 40 -20.82 6.55 14.93
CA LEU A 40 -19.85 7.08 13.96
C LEU A 40 -18.42 6.99 14.51
N GLU A 41 -17.47 6.69 13.63
CA GLU A 41 -16.02 6.82 13.89
C GLU A 41 -15.48 8.10 13.28
N SER A 42 -14.47 8.70 13.93
CA SER A 42 -13.68 9.79 13.36
C SER A 42 -12.83 9.31 12.18
N GLN A 43 -12.08 10.22 11.56
CA GLN A 43 -10.94 9.80 10.78
C GLN A 43 -9.87 9.21 11.71
N VAL A 44 -9.21 8.15 11.26
CA VAL A 44 -8.07 7.52 11.95
C VAL A 44 -6.76 8.19 11.55
N THR A 45 -5.76 8.18 12.44
CA THR A 45 -4.40 8.62 12.07
C THR A 45 -3.82 7.66 11.03
N ARG A 46 -3.22 8.22 9.98
CA ARG A 46 -2.57 7.47 8.89
C ARG A 46 -1.18 8.04 8.67
N MET A 47 -0.24 7.19 8.27
CA MET A 47 1.08 7.61 7.83
C MET A 47 1.16 7.50 6.31
N MET A 48 1.98 8.36 5.69
CA MET A 48 2.35 8.28 4.28
C MET A 48 3.02 6.92 3.99
N GLU A 49 2.69 6.29 2.85
CA GLU A 49 3.02 4.88 2.57
C GLU A 49 4.51 4.49 2.73
N ASP A 50 5.43 5.43 2.48
CA ASP A 50 6.88 5.22 2.48
C ASP A 50 7.65 5.92 3.64
N SER A 51 6.95 6.56 4.60
CA SER A 51 7.58 7.31 5.71
C SER A 51 6.82 7.22 7.06
N ASP A 52 7.39 7.82 8.09
CA ASP A 52 6.81 8.01 9.42
C ASP A 52 6.09 9.37 9.58
N GLU A 53 5.81 10.06 8.47
CA GLU A 53 5.06 11.32 8.43
C GLU A 53 3.55 11.06 8.34
N PRO A 54 2.71 11.67 9.19
CA PRO A 54 1.25 11.54 9.09
C PRO A 54 0.69 12.12 7.78
N GLU A 55 -0.31 11.45 7.19
CA GLU A 55 -1.13 12.03 6.12
C GLU A 55 -1.79 13.34 6.62
N PRO A 56 -1.97 14.37 5.75
CA PRO A 56 -2.64 15.62 6.12
C PRO A 56 -4.07 15.45 6.68
N PHE A 57 -4.18 15.38 8.01
CA PHE A 57 -5.42 14.99 8.70
C PHE A 57 -6.61 15.93 8.41
N ARG A 58 -7.66 15.38 7.79
CA ARG A 58 -8.97 16.03 7.59
C ARG A 58 -10.07 15.14 8.18
N GLN A 59 -10.87 15.71 9.09
CA GLN A 59 -11.86 14.97 9.86
C GLN A 59 -13.04 14.51 9.00
N ARG A 60 -13.57 13.31 9.26
CA ARG A 60 -14.81 12.79 8.63
C ARG A 60 -15.98 13.71 8.96
N ARG A 61 -16.61 14.29 7.94
CA ARG A 61 -17.66 15.32 8.12
C ARG A 61 -18.86 14.85 8.93
N TYR A 62 -19.32 13.62 8.68
CA TYR A 62 -20.47 13.06 9.40
C TYR A 62 -20.22 12.96 10.91
N PHE A 63 -19.00 12.55 11.30
CA PHE A 63 -18.57 12.50 12.71
C PHE A 63 -18.45 13.91 13.32
N TYR A 64 -17.78 14.83 12.63
CA TYR A 64 -17.66 16.21 13.11
C TYR A 64 -19.04 16.87 13.27
N TYR A 65 -19.98 16.63 12.36
CA TYR A 65 -21.32 17.22 12.40
C TYR A 65 -22.11 16.84 13.66
N LEU A 66 -21.84 15.70 14.30
CA LEU A 66 -22.53 15.30 15.54
C LEU A 66 -21.73 15.59 16.82
N THR A 67 -20.53 16.17 16.72
CA THR A 67 -19.59 16.25 17.87
C THR A 67 -18.81 17.57 18.00
N GLY A 68 -18.55 18.28 16.90
CA GLY A 68 -17.52 19.32 16.83
C GLY A 68 -16.09 18.81 17.02
N CYS A 69 -15.88 17.49 17.13
CA CYS A 69 -14.62 16.89 17.54
C CYS A 69 -13.65 16.73 16.36
N ASN A 70 -12.48 17.37 16.48
CA ASN A 70 -11.40 17.31 15.49
C ASN A 70 -10.20 16.44 15.95
N LEU A 71 -10.40 15.57 16.94
CA LEU A 71 -9.41 14.57 17.33
C LEU A 71 -9.47 13.36 16.39
N PRO A 72 -8.34 12.69 16.12
CA PRO A 72 -8.30 11.42 15.40
C PRO A 72 -8.67 10.25 16.33
N ASP A 73 -8.85 9.07 15.75
CA ASP A 73 -8.93 7.77 16.46
C ASP A 73 -10.01 7.71 17.58
N CYS A 74 -11.08 8.50 17.39
CA CYS A 74 -12.24 8.62 18.26
C CYS A 74 -13.48 7.90 17.70
N ALA A 75 -14.45 7.61 18.57
CA ALA A 75 -15.77 7.14 18.18
C ALA A 75 -16.88 7.92 18.93
N PHE A 76 -18.10 7.87 18.42
CA PHE A 76 -19.26 8.58 18.97
C PHE A 76 -20.49 7.67 18.98
N VAL A 77 -21.21 7.70 20.11
CA VAL A 77 -22.50 7.03 20.30
C VAL A 77 -23.54 8.06 20.72
N TYR A 78 -24.71 8.04 20.10
CA TYR A 78 -25.89 8.78 20.53
C TYR A 78 -27.05 7.82 20.80
N ASP A 79 -27.48 7.70 22.05
CA ASP A 79 -28.65 6.91 22.45
C ASP A 79 -29.94 7.68 22.12
N ILE A 80 -30.79 7.06 21.30
CA ILE A 80 -32.02 7.63 20.75
C ILE A 80 -33.17 7.63 21.78
N GLN A 81 -33.09 6.80 22.82
CA GLN A 81 -34.10 6.70 23.89
C GLN A 81 -33.78 7.65 25.05
N SER A 82 -32.55 7.64 25.55
CA SER A 82 -32.13 8.53 26.65
C SER A 82 -31.70 9.92 26.17
N ALA A 83 -31.60 10.13 24.85
CA ALA A 83 -31.08 11.34 24.20
C ALA A 83 -29.61 11.68 24.59
N LYS A 84 -28.88 10.71 25.17
CA LYS A 84 -27.52 10.86 25.70
C LYS A 84 -26.47 10.67 24.62
N SER A 85 -25.46 11.54 24.64
CA SER A 85 -24.30 11.52 23.78
C SER A 85 -23.03 11.11 24.54
N THR A 86 -22.28 10.14 24.00
CA THR A 86 -20.99 9.68 24.55
C THR A 86 -19.90 9.73 23.47
N LEU A 87 -18.85 10.52 23.72
CA LEU A 87 -17.63 10.56 22.91
C LEU A 87 -16.58 9.59 23.48
N PHE A 88 -15.90 8.86 22.61
CA PHE A 88 -14.82 7.93 22.97
C PHE A 88 -13.51 8.44 22.39
N ILE A 89 -12.52 8.73 23.25
CA ILE A 89 -11.21 9.27 22.88
C ILE A 89 -10.08 8.24 23.11
N PRO A 90 -8.92 8.35 22.45
CA PRO A 90 -7.76 7.51 22.75
C PRO A 90 -7.29 7.62 24.21
N PRO A 91 -6.76 6.54 24.82
CA PRO A 91 -6.08 6.61 26.10
C PRO A 91 -4.75 7.39 25.98
N ILE A 92 -4.38 8.12 27.02
CA ILE A 92 -3.08 8.80 27.10
C ILE A 92 -1.96 7.75 27.21
N ASN A 93 -1.17 7.60 26.15
CA ASN A 93 0.04 6.80 26.11
C ASN A 93 1.24 7.64 26.60
N PRO A 94 1.99 7.22 27.64
CA PRO A 94 3.14 7.97 28.14
C PRO A 94 4.25 8.23 27.11
N ASP A 95 4.43 7.34 26.12
CA ASP A 95 5.41 7.57 25.04
C ASP A 95 4.96 8.74 24.14
N ASP A 96 3.68 8.79 23.75
CA ASP A 96 3.15 9.84 22.87
C ASP A 96 3.20 11.23 23.53
N VAL A 97 3.09 11.30 24.87
CA VAL A 97 3.28 12.55 25.63
C VAL A 97 4.69 13.14 25.42
N ILE A 98 5.71 12.29 25.24
CA ILE A 98 7.11 12.72 25.04
C ILE A 98 7.32 13.24 23.60
N TRP A 99 6.65 12.65 22.61
CA TRP A 99 6.86 12.97 21.19
C TRP A 99 5.89 14.00 20.61
N SER A 100 4.66 14.06 21.12
CA SER A 100 3.55 14.85 20.56
C SER A 100 2.90 15.79 21.57
N GLY A 101 3.34 15.78 22.82
CA GLY A 101 2.72 16.53 23.91
C GLY A 101 1.51 15.81 24.52
N LEU A 102 0.97 16.36 25.60
CA LEU A 102 -0.15 15.77 26.34
C LEU A 102 -1.43 15.74 25.47
N PRO A 103 -2.03 14.56 25.19
CA PRO A 103 -3.32 14.48 24.52
C PRO A 103 -4.44 15.04 25.40
N VAL A 104 -5.52 15.50 24.76
CA VAL A 104 -6.73 16.03 25.43
C VAL A 104 -7.29 14.97 26.38
N SER A 105 -7.45 15.33 27.66
CA SER A 105 -8.02 14.45 28.68
C SER A 105 -9.55 14.33 28.59
N ILE A 106 -10.13 13.40 29.36
CA ILE A 106 -11.58 13.19 29.47
C ILE A 106 -12.29 14.47 29.92
N ASP A 107 -11.77 15.15 30.94
CA ASP A 107 -12.36 16.37 31.50
C ASP A 107 -12.24 17.56 30.53
N GLU A 108 -11.11 17.71 29.84
CA GLU A 108 -10.93 18.74 28.79
C GLU A 108 -11.84 18.50 27.59
N ALA A 109 -11.98 17.25 27.14
CA ALA A 109 -12.90 16.90 26.05
C ALA A 109 -14.37 17.15 26.43
N LEU A 110 -14.76 16.86 27.68
CA LEU A 110 -16.09 17.15 28.20
C LEU A 110 -16.32 18.67 28.39
N ALA A 111 -15.27 19.42 28.75
CA ALA A 111 -15.30 20.88 28.79
C ALA A 111 -15.38 21.51 27.39
N GLN A 112 -14.76 20.90 26.38
CA GLN A 112 -14.66 21.43 25.01
C GLN A 112 -15.88 21.10 24.13
N TYR A 113 -16.31 19.83 24.08
CA TYR A 113 -17.31 19.35 23.12
C TYR A 113 -18.72 19.33 23.73
N ASP A 114 -19.76 19.53 22.92
CA ASP A 114 -21.14 19.35 23.38
C ASP A 114 -21.50 17.85 23.38
N VAL A 115 -21.10 17.18 24.45
CA VAL A 115 -21.48 15.79 24.76
C VAL A 115 -21.85 15.66 26.24
N ASP A 116 -22.53 14.58 26.61
CA ASP A 116 -22.98 14.34 27.98
C ASP A 116 -22.03 13.44 28.77
N GLU A 117 -21.15 12.71 28.07
CA GLU A 117 -20.14 11.82 28.64
C GLU A 117 -18.94 11.69 27.70
N VAL A 118 -17.75 11.53 28.26
CA VAL A 118 -16.53 11.15 27.52
C VAL A 118 -15.93 9.90 28.16
N LYS A 119 -15.48 8.95 27.33
CA LYS A 119 -14.88 7.66 27.73
C LYS A 119 -13.63 7.36 26.93
N LEU A 120 -12.91 6.30 27.29
CA LEU A 120 -11.79 5.80 26.49
C LEU A 120 -12.30 4.84 25.39
N ASN A 121 -11.69 4.89 24.20
CA ASN A 121 -12.07 4.02 23.07
C ASN A 121 -11.87 2.51 23.35
N THR A 122 -11.07 2.16 24.36
CA THR A 122 -10.96 0.82 24.94
C THR A 122 -12.26 0.30 25.58
N GLU A 123 -13.17 1.19 25.98
CA GLU A 123 -14.48 0.86 26.59
C GLU A 123 -15.61 0.73 25.56
N LEU A 124 -15.35 1.03 24.28
CA LEU A 124 -16.38 1.18 23.25
C LEU A 124 -17.22 -0.10 23.07
N ASN A 125 -16.57 -1.23 22.74
CA ASN A 125 -17.29 -2.49 22.50
C ASN A 125 -18.05 -2.99 23.74
N ALA A 126 -17.55 -2.72 24.95
CA ALA A 126 -18.27 -3.04 26.20
C ALA A 126 -19.52 -2.16 26.37
N THR A 127 -19.41 -0.87 26.05
CA THR A 127 -20.55 0.08 26.10
C THR A 127 -21.59 -0.26 25.02
N LEU A 128 -21.18 -0.58 23.80
CA LEU A 128 -22.08 -1.04 22.72
C LEU A 128 -22.83 -2.32 23.11
N ALA A 129 -22.12 -3.31 23.66
CA ALA A 129 -22.73 -4.56 24.10
C ALA A 129 -23.73 -4.37 25.26
N HIS A 130 -23.49 -3.40 26.15
CA HIS A 130 -24.41 -3.04 27.23
C HIS A 130 -25.69 -2.37 26.69
N LEU A 131 -25.55 -1.32 25.88
CA LEU A 131 -26.70 -0.61 25.29
C LEU A 131 -27.58 -1.54 24.43
N GLY A 132 -26.95 -2.47 23.70
CA GLY A 132 -27.65 -3.53 22.98
C GLY A 132 -28.39 -4.48 23.93
N SER A 133 -27.78 -4.95 25.01
CA SER A 133 -28.41 -5.89 25.94
C SER A 133 -29.55 -5.28 26.76
N GLU A 134 -29.51 -3.97 27.04
CA GLU A 134 -30.61 -3.23 27.71
C GLU A 134 -31.86 -3.10 26.81
N ASN A 135 -31.71 -3.06 25.48
CA ASN A 135 -32.83 -3.01 24.54
C ASN A 135 -32.53 -3.77 23.23
N PRO A 136 -32.59 -5.13 23.23
CA PRO A 136 -32.11 -5.92 22.10
C PRO A 136 -32.81 -5.63 20.77
N LYS A 137 -34.12 -5.36 20.81
CA LYS A 137 -34.93 -5.05 19.62
C LYS A 137 -34.52 -3.77 18.89
N SER A 138 -33.72 -2.93 19.53
CA SER A 138 -33.32 -1.63 19.00
C SER A 138 -32.27 -1.74 17.89
N SER A 139 -32.08 -0.64 17.15
CA SER A 139 -31.23 -0.60 15.96
C SER A 139 -29.90 0.12 16.20
N ALA A 140 -28.80 -0.50 15.77
CA ALA A 140 -27.54 0.21 15.55
C ALA A 140 -27.57 0.90 14.17
N PHE A 141 -27.71 2.22 14.16
CA PHE A 141 -27.59 3.04 12.96
C PHE A 141 -26.14 3.49 12.78
N ALA A 142 -25.53 3.17 11.65
CA ALA A 142 -24.15 3.57 11.32
C ALA A 142 -24.03 3.92 9.82
N ILE A 143 -22.82 4.23 9.34
CA ILE A 143 -22.54 4.45 7.91
C ILE A 143 -21.76 3.26 7.36
N ALA A 144 -22.26 2.66 6.28
CA ALA A 144 -21.59 1.54 5.60
C ALA A 144 -20.15 1.90 5.19
N ASN A 145 -19.22 0.96 5.38
CA ASN A 145 -17.78 1.11 5.12
C ASN A 145 -17.09 2.24 5.92
N GLN A 146 -17.72 2.74 7.00
CA GLN A 146 -17.11 3.68 7.96
C GLN A 146 -17.04 3.13 9.39
N VAL A 147 -17.42 1.86 9.59
CA VAL A 147 -17.26 1.09 10.83
C VAL A 147 -16.05 0.16 10.67
N SER A 148 -15.17 0.13 11.67
CA SER A 148 -13.96 -0.68 11.68
C SER A 148 -14.24 -2.14 12.06
N ASP A 149 -13.50 -3.10 11.48
CA ASP A 149 -13.71 -4.56 11.63
C ASP A 149 -13.70 -5.08 13.07
N HIS A 150 -13.08 -4.35 14.00
CA HIS A 150 -13.00 -4.70 15.42
C HIS A 150 -14.22 -4.22 16.24
N VAL A 151 -15.10 -3.40 15.67
CA VAL A 151 -16.28 -2.84 16.33
C VAL A 151 -17.46 -3.79 16.18
N SER A 152 -18.15 -4.10 17.27
CA SER A 152 -19.19 -5.12 17.28
C SER A 152 -20.48 -4.67 17.94
N PHE A 153 -21.52 -4.48 17.13
CA PHE A 153 -22.90 -4.31 17.57
C PHE A 153 -23.49 -5.66 18.04
N ILE A 154 -22.90 -6.25 19.08
CA ILE A 154 -23.48 -7.36 19.84
C ILE A 154 -24.60 -6.80 20.72
N GLY A 155 -25.65 -7.58 20.95
CA GLY A 155 -26.84 -7.17 21.71
C GLY A 155 -27.92 -6.51 20.86
N PHE A 156 -27.58 -5.78 19.80
CA PHE A 156 -28.57 -5.21 18.86
C PHE A 156 -29.05 -6.26 17.84
N ASP A 157 -30.36 -6.56 17.86
CA ASP A 157 -31.06 -7.40 16.89
C ASP A 157 -30.97 -6.79 15.47
N ASN A 158 -31.02 -5.45 15.38
CA ASN A 158 -31.14 -4.72 14.12
C ASN A 158 -29.92 -3.83 13.84
N LYS A 159 -29.51 -3.76 12.58
CA LYS A 159 -28.34 -2.98 12.11
C LYS A 159 -28.71 -2.28 10.79
N ASN A 160 -28.73 -0.96 10.77
CA ASN A 160 -29.17 -0.18 9.61
C ASN A 160 -28.07 0.79 9.18
N PHE A 161 -27.40 0.46 8.07
CA PHE A 161 -26.28 1.24 7.53
C PHE A 161 -26.65 2.12 6.34
N ASN A 162 -27.95 2.23 6.05
CA ASN A 162 -28.48 2.89 4.84
C ASN A 162 -28.99 4.31 5.12
N VAL A 163 -29.67 4.54 6.26
CA VAL A 163 -30.40 5.80 6.52
C VAL A 163 -29.56 6.90 7.17
N LEU A 164 -28.58 6.56 8.03
CA LEU A 164 -27.85 7.56 8.82
C LEU A 164 -27.10 8.58 7.96
N LYS A 165 -26.45 8.12 6.89
CA LYS A 165 -25.73 8.97 5.93
C LYS A 165 -26.68 10.03 5.34
N THR A 166 -27.77 9.59 4.74
CA THR A 166 -28.76 10.47 4.09
C THR A 166 -29.45 11.41 5.08
N ALA A 167 -29.69 10.98 6.32
CA ALA A 167 -30.25 11.84 7.36
C ALA A 167 -29.27 12.96 7.79
N ILE A 168 -27.98 12.65 8.00
CA ILE A 168 -26.96 13.66 8.28
C ILE A 168 -26.79 14.61 7.09
N GLU A 169 -26.80 14.09 5.86
CA GLU A 169 -26.68 14.90 4.65
C GLU A 169 -27.88 15.85 4.48
N THR A 170 -29.09 15.37 4.72
CA THR A 170 -30.31 16.21 4.70
C THR A 170 -30.27 17.26 5.81
N SER A 171 -29.77 16.92 6.99
CA SER A 171 -29.59 17.88 8.10
C SER A 171 -28.59 18.99 7.76
N ARG A 172 -27.49 18.65 7.07
CA ARG A 172 -26.43 19.60 6.68
C ARG A 172 -26.85 20.64 5.64
N VAL A 173 -27.97 20.45 4.92
CA VAL A 173 -28.42 21.42 3.90
C VAL A 173 -28.78 22.76 4.56
N VAL A 174 -29.50 22.71 5.68
CA VAL A 174 -29.96 23.88 6.44
C VAL A 174 -29.05 24.09 7.65
N LYS A 175 -28.34 25.21 7.66
CA LYS A 175 -27.36 25.59 8.68
C LYS A 175 -28.09 26.28 9.84
N ASP A 176 -27.64 26.02 11.08
CA ASP A 176 -28.02 26.85 12.22
C ASP A 176 -27.05 28.03 12.45
N GLU A 177 -27.33 28.82 13.49
CA GLU A 177 -26.59 30.05 13.80
C GLU A 177 -25.10 29.81 14.05
N PHE A 178 -24.70 28.67 14.63
CA PHE A 178 -23.29 28.33 14.85
C PHE A 178 -22.62 27.96 13.53
N GLU A 179 -23.29 27.18 12.69
CA GLU A 179 -22.80 26.84 11.35
C GLU A 179 -22.65 28.10 10.45
N ILE A 180 -23.62 29.02 10.51
CA ILE A 180 -23.56 30.32 9.81
C ILE A 180 -22.41 31.19 10.35
N ALA A 181 -22.20 31.22 11.67
CA ALA A 181 -21.08 31.95 12.28
C ALA A 181 -19.72 31.41 11.82
N MET A 182 -19.56 30.08 11.68
CA MET A 182 -18.36 29.45 11.12
C MET A 182 -18.14 29.85 9.65
N LEU A 183 -19.20 29.84 8.83
CA LEU A 183 -19.15 30.23 7.41
C LEU A 183 -18.86 31.72 7.21
N ARG A 184 -19.43 32.61 8.03
CA ARG A 184 -19.10 34.04 8.06
C ARG A 184 -17.62 34.27 8.39
N LYS A 185 -17.07 33.53 9.37
CA LYS A 185 -15.64 33.63 9.74
C LYS A 185 -14.71 33.10 8.65
N ALA A 186 -15.05 31.98 8.02
CA ALA A 186 -14.34 31.46 6.85
C ALA A 186 -14.33 32.48 5.68
N ASN A 187 -15.49 33.09 5.39
CA ASN A 187 -15.63 34.11 4.34
C ASN A 187 -14.78 35.34 4.62
N TYR A 188 -14.88 35.90 5.83
CA TYR A 188 -14.13 37.09 6.22
C TYR A 188 -12.62 36.90 6.07
N ILE A 189 -12.06 35.80 6.61
CA ILE A 189 -10.62 35.53 6.51
C ILE A 189 -10.20 35.29 5.05
N SER A 190 -10.99 34.54 4.28
CA SER A 190 -10.74 34.31 2.85
C SER A 190 -10.79 35.64 2.06
N GLY A 191 -11.65 36.58 2.45
CA GLY A 191 -11.71 37.90 1.86
C GLY A 191 -10.47 38.75 2.14
N ILE A 192 -9.86 38.62 3.33
CA ILE A 192 -8.53 39.20 3.61
C ILE A 192 -7.47 38.54 2.71
N GLY A 193 -7.56 37.22 2.48
CA GLY A 193 -6.73 36.48 1.52
C GLY A 193 -6.81 37.03 0.10
N HIS A 194 -8.02 37.23 -0.43
CA HIS A 194 -8.28 37.85 -1.73
C HIS A 194 -7.66 39.24 -1.83
N ARG A 195 -7.91 40.10 -0.83
CA ARG A 195 -7.34 41.46 -0.77
C ARG A 195 -5.80 41.45 -0.76
N ALA A 196 -5.16 40.49 -0.09
CA ALA A 196 -3.72 40.33 -0.10
C ALA A 196 -3.16 39.82 -1.44
N ALA A 197 -3.92 39.00 -2.18
CA ALA A 197 -3.55 38.58 -3.52
C ALA A 197 -3.69 39.71 -4.56
N PHE A 198 -4.75 40.53 -4.50
CA PHE A 198 -4.91 41.68 -5.41
C PHE A 198 -3.73 42.67 -5.31
N ALA A 199 -3.25 42.91 -4.07
CA ALA A 199 -2.08 43.73 -3.81
C ALA A 199 -0.75 43.20 -4.41
N ARG A 200 -0.72 41.95 -4.91
CA ARG A 200 0.45 41.38 -5.60
C ARG A 200 0.50 41.66 -7.10
N ALA A 201 -0.58 42.11 -7.74
CA ALA A 201 -0.69 42.13 -9.21
C ALA A 201 0.47 42.83 -9.93
N LYS A 202 0.98 43.94 -9.37
CA LYS A 202 2.10 44.72 -9.93
C LYS A 202 3.51 44.19 -9.58
N THR A 203 3.59 43.14 -8.76
CA THR A 203 4.86 42.61 -8.19
C THR A 203 5.11 41.14 -8.47
N ALA A 204 4.04 40.35 -8.65
CA ALA A 204 4.11 38.95 -9.00
C ALA A 204 4.70 38.74 -10.41
N LYS A 205 5.34 37.59 -10.63
CA LYS A 205 5.94 37.18 -11.90
C LYS A 205 5.26 35.98 -12.51
N ASN A 206 4.66 35.13 -11.67
CA ASN A 206 3.86 33.98 -12.03
C ASN A 206 2.55 33.94 -11.21
N GLU A 207 1.70 32.98 -11.54
CA GLU A 207 0.44 32.71 -10.84
C GLU A 207 0.65 32.29 -9.36
N GLN A 208 1.76 31.60 -9.07
CA GLN A 208 2.06 31.03 -7.75
C GLN A 208 2.19 32.09 -6.65
N GLU A 209 2.67 33.29 -6.99
CA GLU A 209 2.81 34.39 -6.03
C GLU A 209 1.45 34.92 -5.52
N PHE A 210 0.36 34.73 -6.27
CA PHE A 210 -1.00 35.03 -5.81
C PHE A 210 -1.54 33.96 -4.86
N GLU A 211 -1.37 32.68 -5.22
CA GLU A 211 -1.71 31.54 -4.35
C GLU A 211 -0.97 31.65 -3.01
N ALA A 212 0.35 31.94 -3.05
CA ALA A 212 1.17 32.10 -1.87
C ALA A 212 0.72 33.28 -0.99
N ALA A 213 0.34 34.41 -1.58
CA ALA A 213 -0.19 35.56 -0.84
C ALA A 213 -1.56 35.28 -0.21
N PHE A 214 -2.43 34.54 -0.89
CA PHE A 214 -3.71 34.08 -0.36
C PHE A 214 -3.52 33.11 0.82
N LYS A 215 -2.71 32.05 0.62
CA LYS A 215 -2.43 31.02 1.63
C LYS A 215 -1.73 31.62 2.86
N GLU A 216 -0.70 32.46 2.70
CA GLU A 216 -0.05 33.19 3.80
C GLU A 216 -1.07 33.93 4.65
N ARG A 217 -1.93 34.72 4.00
CA ARG A 217 -2.83 35.64 4.69
C ARG A 217 -3.95 34.92 5.45
N CYS A 218 -4.45 33.82 4.90
CA CYS A 218 -5.42 32.99 5.61
C CYS A 218 -4.76 32.30 6.82
N TYR A 219 -3.54 31.77 6.65
CA TYR A 219 -2.79 31.11 7.73
C TYR A 219 -2.41 32.08 8.86
N SER A 220 -1.98 33.32 8.55
CA SER A 220 -1.67 34.34 9.56
C SER A 220 -2.90 34.88 10.30
N TYR A 221 -4.11 34.55 9.83
CA TYR A 221 -5.40 34.80 10.51
C TYR A 221 -6.02 33.52 11.11
N GLY A 222 -5.25 32.43 11.22
CA GLY A 222 -5.60 31.25 12.02
C GLY A 222 -6.37 30.15 11.29
N ILE A 223 -6.69 30.31 10.00
CA ILE A 223 -7.13 29.19 9.16
C ILE A 223 -5.99 28.17 9.08
N LYS A 224 -6.32 26.87 9.12
CA LYS A 224 -5.32 25.78 9.13
C LYS A 224 -5.22 25.01 7.80
N LYS A 225 -6.21 25.17 6.92
CA LYS A 225 -6.29 24.51 5.60
C LYS A 225 -7.04 25.39 4.62
N MET A 226 -6.79 25.22 3.33
CA MET A 226 -7.72 25.73 2.31
C MET A 226 -8.91 24.78 2.17
N SER A 227 -10.07 25.29 1.72
CA SER A 227 -11.25 24.48 1.45
C SER A 227 -10.97 23.45 0.34
N TYR A 228 -10.31 23.93 -0.71
CA TYR A 228 -9.79 23.26 -1.92
C TYR A 228 -8.45 23.90 -2.28
N ASP A 229 -7.70 23.37 -3.25
CA ASP A 229 -6.49 24.06 -3.72
C ASP A 229 -6.86 25.30 -4.56
N PRO A 230 -6.38 26.51 -4.20
CA PRO A 230 -6.70 27.73 -4.93
C PRO A 230 -6.33 27.64 -6.41
N ILE A 231 -7.18 28.24 -7.23
CA ILE A 231 -7.07 28.31 -8.68
C ILE A 231 -6.60 29.72 -9.02
N ALA A 232 -5.33 29.86 -9.42
CA ALA A 232 -4.72 31.12 -9.81
C ALA A 232 -4.47 31.11 -11.32
N ALA A 233 -5.52 31.40 -12.09
CA ALA A 233 -5.56 31.12 -13.53
C ALA A 233 -5.45 32.43 -14.34
N ALA A 234 -4.32 32.67 -15.00
CA ALA A 234 -4.09 33.93 -15.73
C ALA A 234 -4.20 33.80 -17.27
N GLY A 235 -4.77 34.83 -17.89
CA GLY A 235 -5.06 34.86 -19.33
C GLY A 235 -5.91 33.66 -19.75
N ARG A 236 -5.54 32.98 -20.84
CA ARG A 236 -6.26 31.80 -21.36
C ARG A 236 -6.40 30.65 -20.36
N ALA A 237 -5.59 30.59 -19.29
CA ALA A 237 -5.75 29.59 -18.23
C ALA A 237 -7.09 29.76 -17.48
N ALA A 238 -7.63 30.98 -17.36
CA ALA A 238 -8.94 31.26 -16.75
C ALA A 238 -10.12 30.58 -17.47
N ALA A 239 -9.92 30.08 -18.70
CA ALA A 239 -10.87 29.25 -19.43
C ALA A 239 -10.93 27.78 -18.94
N THR A 240 -10.07 27.39 -17.99
CA THR A 240 -9.98 26.05 -17.39
C THR A 240 -10.51 26.10 -15.95
N LEU A 241 -11.70 25.58 -15.72
CA LEU A 241 -12.50 25.85 -14.51
C LEU A 241 -11.80 25.50 -13.18
N HIS A 242 -11.06 24.38 -13.14
CA HIS A 242 -10.28 23.92 -11.98
C HIS A 242 -8.76 23.94 -12.29
N TYR A 243 -8.22 25.09 -12.68
CA TYR A 243 -6.79 25.24 -12.98
C TYR A 243 -5.96 25.37 -11.69
N VAL A 244 -5.23 24.31 -11.32
CA VAL A 244 -4.33 24.27 -10.15
C VAL A 244 -2.80 24.19 -10.43
N PRO A 245 -2.25 24.13 -11.67
CA PRO A 245 -0.80 24.19 -11.86
C PRO A 245 -0.13 25.47 -11.35
N ASN A 246 -0.85 26.60 -11.37
CA ASN A 246 -0.50 27.89 -10.75
C ASN A 246 0.96 28.34 -10.95
N ASN A 247 1.58 28.07 -12.10
CA ASN A 247 3.02 28.27 -12.28
C ASN A 247 3.42 28.97 -13.59
N ALA A 248 2.46 29.34 -14.43
CA ALA A 248 2.77 30.02 -15.69
C ALA A 248 3.10 31.51 -15.44
N PRO A 249 4.00 32.10 -16.24
CA PRO A 249 4.36 33.52 -16.14
C PRO A 249 3.16 34.43 -16.45
N LEU A 250 3.23 35.68 -15.98
CA LEU A 250 2.16 36.69 -16.16
C LEU A 250 2.32 37.54 -17.43
N GLU A 251 3.47 37.49 -18.08
CA GLU A 251 3.79 38.35 -19.23
C GLU A 251 2.77 38.15 -20.39
N GLY A 252 2.27 39.26 -20.93
CA GLY A 252 1.28 39.28 -22.01
C GLY A 252 -0.16 38.88 -21.63
N LYS A 253 -0.42 38.45 -20.38
CA LYS A 253 -1.76 38.05 -19.94
C LYS A 253 -2.60 39.24 -19.47
N LEU A 254 -3.87 39.31 -19.89
CA LEU A 254 -4.76 40.44 -19.56
C LEU A 254 -5.28 40.40 -18.12
N ASN A 255 -5.85 39.25 -17.74
CA ASN A 255 -6.57 39.05 -16.49
C ASN A 255 -5.94 37.92 -15.67
N LEU A 256 -6.24 37.88 -14.37
CA LEU A 256 -6.14 36.68 -13.54
C LEU A 256 -7.51 36.42 -12.89
N LEU A 257 -7.96 35.17 -12.99
CA LEU A 257 -9.09 34.62 -12.24
C LEU A 257 -8.49 33.94 -11.01
N LEU A 258 -8.76 34.49 -9.82
CA LEU A 258 -8.41 33.90 -8.54
C LEU A 258 -9.68 33.32 -7.93
N ASP A 259 -9.72 32.01 -7.84
CA ASP A 259 -10.75 31.25 -7.14
C ASP A 259 -10.08 30.59 -5.93
N ALA A 260 -10.44 31.05 -4.73
CA ALA A 260 -9.73 30.70 -3.51
C ALA A 260 -10.60 30.87 -2.24
N GLY A 261 -10.63 29.82 -1.42
CA GLY A 261 -11.41 29.76 -0.18
C GLY A 261 -10.70 28.99 0.93
N GLY A 262 -10.78 29.51 2.16
CA GLY A 262 -10.18 28.93 3.36
C GLY A 262 -11.18 28.13 4.21
N GLU A 263 -10.68 27.09 4.91
CA GLU A 263 -11.45 26.26 5.84
C GLU A 263 -11.28 26.75 7.29
N TRP A 264 -12.33 27.31 7.89
CA TRP A 264 -12.37 27.57 9.34
C TRP A 264 -13.02 26.38 10.06
N ASN A 265 -12.23 25.61 10.81
CA ASN A 265 -12.69 24.48 11.64
C ASN A 265 -13.67 23.53 10.92
N ASN A 266 -13.29 23.03 9.74
CA ASN A 266 -14.10 22.18 8.85
C ASN A 266 -15.32 22.84 8.19
N TYR A 267 -15.47 24.17 8.22
CA TYR A 267 -16.44 24.91 7.39
C TYR A 267 -15.72 25.72 6.32
N ALA A 268 -16.20 25.64 5.08
CA ALA A 268 -15.56 26.19 3.90
C ALA A 268 -16.11 27.58 3.53
N ALA A 269 -15.22 28.48 3.11
CA ALA A 269 -15.56 29.52 2.15
C ALA A 269 -15.14 29.11 0.73
N ASP A 270 -15.74 29.75 -0.27
CA ASP A 270 -15.54 29.47 -1.69
C ASP A 270 -15.75 30.75 -2.51
N ILE A 271 -14.69 31.39 -3.00
CA ILE A 271 -14.76 32.77 -3.52
C ILE A 271 -13.89 32.93 -4.77
N THR A 272 -14.54 33.23 -5.90
CA THR A 272 -13.88 33.68 -7.13
C THR A 272 -13.95 35.19 -7.36
N ARG A 273 -12.81 35.79 -7.72
CA ARG A 273 -12.69 37.13 -8.32
C ARG A 273 -11.75 37.12 -9.52
N THR A 274 -12.19 37.74 -10.61
CA THR A 274 -11.34 38.02 -11.78
C THR A 274 -10.89 39.48 -11.75
N PHE A 275 -9.62 39.77 -12.10
CA PHE A 275 -9.06 41.13 -12.04
C PHE A 275 -7.94 41.34 -13.08
N PRO A 276 -7.63 42.60 -13.46
CA PRO A 276 -6.69 42.89 -14.55
C PRO A 276 -5.24 42.96 -14.05
N LEU A 277 -4.32 42.23 -14.68
CA LEU A 277 -2.92 42.16 -14.23
C LEU A 277 -2.16 43.48 -14.41
N SER A 278 -2.59 44.33 -15.35
CA SER A 278 -2.08 45.69 -15.57
C SER A 278 -2.58 46.73 -14.55
N GLY A 279 -3.59 46.39 -13.74
CA GLY A 279 -4.35 47.34 -12.91
C GLY A 279 -5.53 48.02 -13.60
N LYS A 280 -5.76 47.80 -14.90
CA LYS A 280 -6.96 48.24 -15.65
C LYS A 280 -7.43 47.20 -16.65
N PHE A 281 -8.74 46.95 -16.70
CA PHE A 281 -9.28 46.01 -17.69
C PHE A 281 -9.11 46.55 -19.12
N THR A 282 -8.90 45.67 -20.10
CA THR A 282 -9.11 46.04 -21.51
C THR A 282 -10.62 46.25 -21.75
N LYS A 283 -11.00 46.86 -22.88
CA LYS A 283 -12.41 47.06 -23.22
C LYS A 283 -13.16 45.71 -23.24
N GLU A 284 -12.54 44.71 -23.84
CA GLU A 284 -13.06 43.36 -24.01
C GLU A 284 -13.18 42.63 -22.66
N SER A 285 -12.14 42.69 -21.82
CA SER A 285 -12.22 42.13 -20.46
C SER A 285 -13.25 42.84 -19.59
N ARG A 286 -13.34 44.17 -19.66
CA ARG A 286 -14.27 44.95 -18.84
C ARG A 286 -15.71 44.67 -19.20
N PHE A 287 -16.03 44.62 -20.50
CA PHE A 287 -17.38 44.33 -20.97
C PHE A 287 -17.87 42.95 -20.48
N ILE A 288 -17.02 41.92 -20.59
CA ILE A 288 -17.34 40.58 -20.09
C ILE A 288 -17.43 40.56 -18.55
N TYR A 289 -16.59 41.33 -17.85
CA TYR A 289 -16.65 41.48 -16.40
C TYR A 289 -17.96 42.12 -15.92
N GLU A 290 -18.38 43.23 -16.54
CA GLU A 290 -19.63 43.91 -16.23
C GLU A 290 -20.85 43.05 -16.60
N THR A 291 -20.76 42.23 -17.66
CA THR A 291 -21.77 41.22 -18.01
C THR A 291 -21.89 40.13 -16.92
N VAL A 292 -20.78 39.55 -16.47
CA VAL A 292 -20.79 38.53 -15.41
C VAL A 292 -21.23 39.11 -14.06
N LEU A 293 -20.86 40.36 -13.76
CA LEU A 293 -21.32 41.09 -12.58
C LEU A 293 -22.83 41.32 -12.60
N LYS A 294 -23.40 41.62 -13.78
CA LYS A 294 -24.86 41.71 -13.98
C LYS A 294 -25.53 40.34 -13.75
N MET A 295 -25.00 39.27 -14.34
CA MET A 295 -25.48 37.89 -14.10
C MET A 295 -25.52 37.59 -12.59
N GLN A 296 -24.44 37.90 -11.87
CA GLN A 296 -24.29 37.64 -10.44
C GLN A 296 -25.29 38.42 -9.58
N LYS A 297 -25.44 39.72 -9.84
CA LYS A 297 -26.38 40.59 -9.12
C LYS A 297 -27.84 40.19 -9.34
N GLU A 298 -28.25 39.97 -10.59
CA GLU A 298 -29.64 39.62 -10.92
C GLU A 298 -29.99 38.19 -10.47
N CYS A 299 -29.07 37.24 -10.56
CA CYS A 299 -29.30 35.89 -10.02
C CYS A 299 -29.39 35.90 -8.49
N THR A 300 -28.57 36.69 -7.80
CA THR A 300 -28.65 36.84 -6.34
C THR A 300 -29.95 37.53 -5.90
N SER A 301 -30.42 38.54 -6.65
CA SER A 301 -31.58 39.36 -6.24
C SER A 301 -32.91 38.60 -6.21
N VAL A 302 -33.02 37.46 -6.90
CA VAL A 302 -34.21 36.59 -6.90
C VAL A 302 -34.16 35.49 -5.84
N LEU A 303 -33.06 35.34 -5.09
CA LEU A 303 -32.88 34.25 -4.13
C LEU A 303 -33.68 34.46 -2.84
N LYS A 304 -34.42 33.42 -2.47
CA LYS A 304 -35.22 33.28 -1.25
C LYS A 304 -35.69 31.83 -1.12
N GLU A 305 -36.25 31.49 0.03
CA GLU A 305 -36.93 30.21 0.25
C GLU A 305 -37.95 29.88 -0.86
N GLY A 306 -37.90 28.65 -1.36
CA GLY A 306 -38.78 28.13 -2.40
C GLY A 306 -38.40 28.50 -3.84
N VAL A 307 -37.34 29.28 -4.07
CA VAL A 307 -36.85 29.54 -5.45
C VAL A 307 -36.30 28.26 -6.07
N VAL A 308 -36.65 27.99 -7.34
CA VAL A 308 -36.15 26.84 -8.11
C VAL A 308 -34.79 27.19 -8.71
N TRP A 309 -33.74 26.49 -8.32
CA TRP A 309 -32.36 26.78 -8.76
C TRP A 309 -32.16 26.65 -10.26
N ASP A 310 -32.83 25.66 -10.88
CA ASP A 310 -32.87 25.47 -12.34
C ASP A 310 -33.34 26.73 -13.10
N ASP A 311 -34.29 27.50 -12.53
CA ASP A 311 -34.78 28.75 -13.13
C ASP A 311 -33.83 29.93 -12.93
N VAL A 312 -33.09 29.98 -11.81
CA VAL A 312 -32.03 30.97 -11.59
C VAL A 312 -30.84 30.71 -12.52
N HIS A 313 -30.51 29.44 -12.76
CA HIS A 313 -29.52 29.04 -13.76
C HIS A 313 -29.95 29.43 -15.18
N LEU A 314 -31.23 29.26 -15.52
CA LEU A 314 -31.79 29.80 -16.77
C LEU A 314 -31.76 31.33 -16.85
N LEU A 315 -31.91 32.04 -15.73
CA LEU A 315 -31.75 33.51 -15.68
C LEU A 315 -30.30 33.91 -16.00
N ALA A 316 -29.31 33.26 -15.40
CA ALA A 316 -27.90 33.48 -15.73
C ALA A 316 -27.62 33.29 -17.22
N HIS A 317 -28.12 32.20 -17.82
CA HIS A 317 -27.98 31.96 -19.26
C HIS A 317 -28.70 32.99 -20.14
N LYS A 318 -29.85 33.56 -19.72
CA LYS A 318 -30.53 34.65 -20.45
C LYS A 318 -29.70 35.93 -20.44
N ILE A 319 -29.17 36.33 -19.28
CA ILE A 319 -28.35 37.53 -19.14
C ILE A 319 -27.03 37.38 -19.92
N ALA A 320 -26.43 36.18 -19.90
CA ALA A 320 -25.26 35.87 -20.74
C ALA A 320 -25.57 35.99 -22.24
N ILE A 321 -26.74 35.56 -22.70
CA ILE A 321 -27.15 35.70 -24.11
C ILE A 321 -27.32 37.18 -24.47
N ASP A 322 -28.05 37.95 -23.66
CA ASP A 322 -28.26 39.39 -23.90
C ASP A 322 -26.91 40.15 -23.95
N GLY A 323 -25.98 39.86 -23.03
CA GLY A 323 -24.64 40.47 -23.03
C GLY A 323 -23.72 40.01 -24.18
N LEU A 324 -23.73 38.73 -24.53
CA LEU A 324 -22.94 38.22 -25.67
C LEU A 324 -23.50 38.66 -27.04
N LEU A 325 -24.80 38.97 -27.13
CA LEU A 325 -25.41 39.66 -28.27
C LEU A 325 -24.94 41.12 -28.36
N GLU A 326 -24.93 41.85 -27.23
CA GLU A 326 -24.42 43.23 -27.17
C GLU A 326 -22.91 43.32 -27.49
N ALA A 327 -22.12 42.31 -27.09
CA ALA A 327 -20.72 42.15 -27.48
C ALA A 327 -20.52 41.86 -28.99
N GLY A 328 -21.58 41.46 -29.71
CA GLY A 328 -21.55 40.96 -31.09
C GLY A 328 -20.95 39.55 -31.25
N ILE A 329 -20.69 38.84 -30.15
CA ILE A 329 -20.15 37.47 -30.16
C ILE A 329 -21.24 36.48 -30.57
N LEU A 330 -22.47 36.73 -30.12
CA LEU A 330 -23.68 36.05 -30.58
C LEU A 330 -24.46 36.93 -31.56
N LYS A 331 -25.29 36.30 -32.39
CA LYS A 331 -26.17 36.95 -33.38
C LYS A 331 -27.44 36.13 -33.64
N GLY A 332 -28.52 36.79 -34.01
CA GLY A 332 -29.83 36.18 -34.23
C GLY A 332 -30.80 36.44 -33.07
N ASP A 333 -31.88 35.64 -33.01
CA ASP A 333 -32.88 35.75 -31.95
C ASP A 333 -32.44 35.06 -30.64
N LYS A 334 -32.75 35.69 -29.50
CA LYS A 334 -32.28 35.23 -28.19
C LYS A 334 -33.01 34.00 -27.65
N ASP A 335 -34.29 33.84 -27.97
CA ASP A 335 -35.06 32.68 -27.56
C ASP A 335 -34.71 31.47 -28.42
N GLU A 336 -34.38 31.68 -29.71
CA GLU A 336 -33.73 30.66 -30.54
C GLU A 336 -32.36 30.23 -29.97
N ILE A 337 -31.49 31.17 -29.59
CA ILE A 337 -30.17 30.88 -29.01
C ILE A 337 -30.31 30.07 -27.71
N LEU A 338 -31.23 30.47 -26.82
CA LEU A 338 -31.51 29.77 -25.55
C LEU A 338 -32.11 28.38 -25.79
N LYS A 339 -33.02 28.24 -26.76
CA LYS A 339 -33.62 26.97 -27.17
C LYS A 339 -32.60 26.02 -27.78
N ALA A 340 -31.64 26.55 -28.55
CA ALA A 340 -30.53 25.80 -29.12
C ALA A 340 -29.45 25.40 -28.09
N ARG A 341 -29.45 25.99 -26.88
CA ARG A 341 -28.43 25.80 -25.83
C ARG A 341 -27.03 26.32 -26.20
N THR A 342 -26.91 27.23 -27.17
CA THR A 342 -25.62 27.75 -27.63
C THR A 342 -24.85 28.50 -26.53
N SER A 343 -25.53 29.11 -25.56
CA SER A 343 -24.88 29.75 -24.40
C SER A 343 -24.11 28.77 -23.49
N ALA A 344 -24.38 27.46 -23.57
CA ALA A 344 -23.62 26.44 -22.84
C ALA A 344 -22.18 26.22 -23.39
N ALA A 345 -21.84 26.86 -24.52
CA ALA A 345 -20.45 26.98 -24.98
C ALA A 345 -19.63 27.98 -24.14
N PHE A 346 -20.30 29.00 -23.57
CA PHE A 346 -19.69 30.13 -22.87
C PHE A 346 -19.87 30.07 -21.36
N LEU A 347 -20.98 29.48 -20.86
CA LEU A 347 -21.19 29.09 -19.46
C LEU A 347 -21.37 27.56 -19.42
N PRO A 348 -20.28 26.78 -19.23
CA PRO A 348 -20.33 25.32 -19.34
C PRO A 348 -20.57 24.57 -18.01
N HIS A 349 -20.62 25.26 -16.88
CA HIS A 349 -20.88 24.70 -15.55
C HIS A 349 -22.22 25.21 -14.99
N GLY A 350 -22.65 24.65 -13.86
CA GLY A 350 -23.83 25.14 -13.14
C GLY A 350 -23.56 26.50 -12.44
N LEU A 351 -24.60 27.31 -12.23
CA LEU A 351 -24.55 28.59 -11.53
C LEU A 351 -24.03 28.53 -10.07
N GLY A 352 -23.92 27.33 -9.49
CA GLY A 352 -23.39 27.12 -8.15
C GLY A 352 -23.95 25.88 -7.46
N HIS A 353 -23.63 25.78 -6.17
CA HIS A 353 -23.85 24.60 -5.35
C HIS A 353 -24.11 24.96 -3.88
N TYR A 354 -24.61 24.02 -3.08
CA TYR A 354 -24.58 24.19 -1.63
C TYR A 354 -23.13 24.27 -1.13
N LEU A 355 -22.94 25.06 -0.09
CA LEU A 355 -21.69 25.26 0.63
C LEU A 355 -21.92 25.01 2.13
N GLY A 356 -20.93 24.45 2.81
CA GLY A 356 -21.02 24.16 4.25
C GLY A 356 -19.74 23.56 4.80
N MET A 357 -19.80 22.32 5.27
CA MET A 357 -18.61 21.63 5.77
C MET A 357 -17.67 21.16 4.65
N ASP A 358 -18.20 21.03 3.44
CA ASP A 358 -17.45 20.77 2.21
C ASP A 358 -17.75 21.92 1.24
N THR A 359 -16.80 22.21 0.34
CA THR A 359 -16.93 23.21 -0.74
C THR A 359 -18.15 22.91 -1.60
N HIS A 360 -18.14 21.75 -2.24
CA HIS A 360 -19.32 21.14 -2.85
C HIS A 360 -20.10 20.38 -1.77
N ASP A 361 -20.95 21.08 -1.02
CA ASP A 361 -21.72 20.50 0.08
C ASP A 361 -22.84 19.55 -0.42
N THR A 362 -23.35 18.76 0.51
CA THR A 362 -24.26 17.65 0.24
C THR A 362 -25.74 18.08 0.08
N GLY A 363 -26.60 17.13 -0.31
CA GLY A 363 -28.04 17.34 -0.48
C GLY A 363 -28.50 18.07 -1.75
N GLY A 364 -27.59 18.43 -2.66
CA GLY A 364 -27.92 19.16 -3.90
C GLY A 364 -28.62 18.34 -4.99
N ASN A 365 -28.58 17.01 -4.95
CA ASN A 365 -29.21 16.11 -5.93
C ASN A 365 -28.77 16.34 -7.41
N PRO A 366 -27.46 16.36 -7.73
CA PRO A 366 -26.96 16.55 -9.09
C PRO A 366 -27.42 15.46 -10.06
N ASN A 367 -27.69 15.85 -11.32
CA ASN A 367 -27.99 14.92 -12.41
C ASN A 367 -26.93 14.99 -13.52
N PHE A 368 -25.76 14.41 -13.30
CA PHE A 368 -24.71 14.33 -14.32
C PHE A 368 -25.09 13.47 -15.54
N GLY A 369 -26.19 12.71 -15.45
CA GLY A 369 -26.79 11.96 -16.57
C GLY A 369 -27.76 12.78 -17.43
N ASP A 370 -27.99 14.06 -17.12
CA ASP A 370 -28.94 14.90 -17.86
C ASP A 370 -28.56 15.00 -19.35
N LYS A 371 -29.55 14.89 -20.22
CA LYS A 371 -29.35 14.97 -21.69
C LYS A 371 -29.23 16.40 -22.15
N ASP A 372 -29.87 17.34 -21.47
CA ASP A 372 -29.69 18.76 -21.74
C ASP A 372 -28.34 19.22 -21.18
N LYS A 373 -27.46 19.68 -22.08
CA LYS A 373 -26.11 20.16 -21.73
C LYS A 373 -26.17 21.27 -20.68
N LEU A 374 -27.22 22.10 -20.69
CA LEU A 374 -27.36 23.28 -19.85
C LEU A 374 -27.55 22.93 -18.37
N PHE A 375 -28.22 21.82 -18.04
CA PHE A 375 -28.48 21.43 -16.64
C PHE A 375 -27.58 20.30 -16.11
N ARG A 376 -26.78 19.65 -16.98
CA ARG A 376 -25.94 18.48 -16.64
C ARG A 376 -24.96 18.73 -15.49
N TYR A 377 -24.38 19.92 -15.42
CA TYR A 377 -23.35 20.26 -14.44
C TYR A 377 -23.88 21.06 -13.24
N LEU A 378 -25.20 21.21 -13.12
CA LEU A 378 -25.81 21.73 -11.90
C LEU A 378 -25.61 20.75 -10.72
N ARG A 379 -25.08 21.28 -9.63
CA ARG A 379 -24.84 20.55 -8.38
C ARG A 379 -26.02 20.60 -7.42
N VAL A 380 -26.84 21.65 -7.52
CA VAL A 380 -28.15 21.78 -6.87
C VAL A 380 -29.24 21.67 -7.94
N ARG A 381 -30.34 20.95 -7.66
CA ARG A 381 -31.55 20.88 -8.50
C ARG A 381 -32.79 21.09 -7.62
N GLY A 382 -33.81 21.78 -8.15
CA GLY A 382 -35.06 22.04 -7.42
C GLY A 382 -35.01 23.24 -6.47
N THR A 383 -35.84 23.22 -5.41
CA THR A 383 -36.11 24.39 -4.56
C THR A 383 -35.11 24.57 -3.41
N LEU A 384 -34.64 25.81 -3.19
CA LEU A 384 -33.78 26.14 -2.04
C LEU A 384 -34.59 26.34 -0.74
N PRO A 385 -34.22 25.73 0.40
CA PRO A 385 -34.84 26.00 1.71
C PRO A 385 -34.19 27.21 2.42
N SER A 386 -34.93 27.88 3.30
CA SER A 386 -34.35 28.90 4.20
C SER A 386 -33.28 28.28 5.11
N GLY A 387 -32.20 29.02 5.36
CA GLY A 387 -31.04 28.59 6.15
C GLY A 387 -30.03 27.74 5.37
N SER A 388 -30.28 27.43 4.10
CA SER A 388 -29.22 26.89 3.22
C SER A 388 -28.25 27.97 2.76
N VAL A 389 -27.01 27.59 2.46
CA VAL A 389 -25.98 28.47 1.89
C VAL A 389 -25.56 27.91 0.54
N VAL A 390 -25.53 28.75 -0.49
CA VAL A 390 -25.12 28.40 -1.86
C VAL A 390 -24.05 29.33 -2.40
N THR A 391 -23.18 28.84 -3.27
CA THR A 391 -22.39 29.71 -4.16
C THR A 391 -23.29 30.28 -5.27
N VAL A 392 -23.06 31.53 -5.65
CA VAL A 392 -23.60 32.13 -6.88
C VAL A 392 -22.41 32.55 -7.73
N GLU A 393 -22.00 31.67 -8.64
CA GLU A 393 -20.69 31.66 -9.32
C GLU A 393 -20.75 31.85 -10.86
N PRO A 394 -21.60 32.72 -11.43
CA PRO A 394 -21.69 32.86 -12.88
C PRO A 394 -20.35 33.24 -13.52
N GLY A 395 -20.15 32.75 -14.75
CA GLY A 395 -18.98 33.07 -15.55
C GLY A 395 -19.21 32.98 -17.05
N ILE A 396 -18.27 33.58 -17.79
CA ILE A 396 -18.19 33.53 -19.26
C ILE A 396 -16.74 33.16 -19.62
N TYR A 397 -16.58 32.11 -20.43
CA TYR A 397 -15.28 31.51 -20.75
C TYR A 397 -15.08 31.40 -22.25
N PHE A 398 -13.86 31.65 -22.69
CA PHE A 398 -13.39 31.55 -24.07
C PHE A 398 -12.48 30.33 -24.22
N CYS A 399 -13.03 29.14 -24.02
CA CYS A 399 -12.30 27.88 -24.11
C CYS A 399 -12.46 27.24 -25.49
N LYS A 400 -11.38 27.18 -26.28
CA LYS A 400 -11.39 26.58 -27.64
C LYS A 400 -11.91 25.14 -27.65
N PHE A 401 -11.46 24.30 -26.73
CA PHE A 401 -11.92 22.90 -26.60
C PHE A 401 -13.44 22.76 -26.33
N ILE A 402 -14.10 23.81 -25.83
CA ILE A 402 -15.54 23.83 -25.58
C ILE A 402 -16.28 24.50 -26.75
N ILE A 403 -15.75 25.59 -27.30
CA ILE A 403 -16.43 26.45 -28.29
C ILE A 403 -16.23 25.97 -29.73
N ASP A 404 -15.05 25.46 -30.10
CA ASP A 404 -14.77 25.03 -31.49
C ASP A 404 -15.80 23.99 -31.99
N PRO A 405 -16.27 22.99 -31.21
CA PRO A 405 -17.37 22.11 -31.60
C PRO A 405 -18.72 22.81 -31.87
N TYR A 406 -18.99 23.98 -31.27
CA TYR A 406 -20.17 24.79 -31.56
C TYR A 406 -19.97 25.69 -32.80
N LEU A 407 -18.73 25.95 -33.21
CA LEU A 407 -18.41 26.59 -34.49
C LEU A 407 -18.50 25.60 -35.67
N GLU A 408 -18.31 24.30 -35.41
CA GLU A 408 -18.42 23.23 -36.40
C GLU A 408 -19.87 22.73 -36.60
N ASP A 409 -20.71 22.75 -35.56
CA ASP A 409 -22.11 22.31 -35.63
C ASP A 409 -23.03 23.36 -36.32
N PRO A 410 -23.71 23.03 -37.45
CA PRO A 410 -24.63 23.94 -38.13
C PRO A 410 -25.82 24.46 -37.31
N VAL A 411 -26.20 23.77 -36.22
CA VAL A 411 -27.25 24.22 -35.28
C VAL A 411 -26.78 25.45 -34.50
N HIS A 412 -25.50 25.47 -34.13
CA HIS A 412 -24.91 26.44 -33.23
C HIS A 412 -24.14 27.56 -33.97
N SER A 413 -23.39 27.21 -35.01
CA SER A 413 -22.48 28.12 -35.72
C SER A 413 -23.18 29.31 -36.37
N LYS A 414 -24.44 29.15 -36.81
CA LYS A 414 -25.27 30.26 -37.31
C LYS A 414 -25.46 31.40 -36.30
N PHE A 415 -25.38 31.11 -35.00
CA PHE A 415 -25.59 32.05 -33.91
C PHE A 415 -24.31 32.70 -33.38
N ILE A 416 -23.12 32.23 -33.77
CA ILE A 416 -21.83 32.72 -33.24
C ILE A 416 -21.11 33.51 -34.32
N ASP A 417 -20.59 34.69 -34.00
CA ASP A 417 -19.74 35.45 -34.90
C ASP A 417 -18.25 35.23 -34.61
N LYS A 418 -17.58 34.51 -35.50
CA LYS A 418 -16.19 34.10 -35.31
C LYS A 418 -15.21 35.28 -35.35
N ASP A 419 -15.45 36.25 -36.22
CA ASP A 419 -14.57 37.41 -36.42
C ASP A 419 -14.69 38.42 -35.26
N VAL A 420 -15.79 38.35 -34.50
CA VAL A 420 -15.93 39.03 -33.20
C VAL A 420 -15.33 38.19 -32.07
N LEU A 421 -15.66 36.89 -32.00
CA LEU A 421 -15.16 35.95 -30.99
C LEU A 421 -13.62 35.90 -30.93
N ASP A 422 -12.93 35.95 -32.07
CA ASP A 422 -11.47 35.85 -32.13
C ASP A 422 -10.72 36.96 -31.34
N LYS A 423 -11.42 38.05 -30.97
CA LYS A 423 -10.91 39.14 -30.10
C LYS A 423 -10.91 38.80 -28.60
N TYR A 424 -11.71 37.82 -28.18
CA TYR A 424 -11.98 37.55 -26.76
C TYR A 424 -11.17 36.37 -26.19
N TRP A 425 -10.44 35.60 -27.01
CA TRP A 425 -9.66 34.45 -26.52
C TRP A 425 -8.70 34.79 -25.38
N ASP A 426 -8.07 35.96 -25.41
CA ASP A 426 -7.10 36.40 -24.39
C ASP A 426 -7.72 37.04 -23.13
N VAL A 427 -9.05 37.28 -23.14
CA VAL A 427 -9.82 37.48 -21.90
C VAL A 427 -9.80 36.20 -21.07
N GLY A 428 -9.78 35.04 -21.74
CA GLY A 428 -9.68 33.71 -21.15
C GLY A 428 -10.99 33.27 -20.49
N GLY A 429 -11.27 33.84 -19.32
CA GLY A 429 -12.50 33.61 -18.59
C GLY A 429 -12.70 34.64 -17.49
N VAL A 430 -13.96 34.92 -17.19
CA VAL A 430 -14.37 35.71 -16.03
C VAL A 430 -15.36 34.89 -15.22
N ARG A 431 -15.11 34.76 -13.92
CA ARG A 431 -16.07 34.32 -12.90
C ARG A 431 -16.10 35.33 -11.76
N ILE A 432 -17.28 35.54 -11.18
CA ILE A 432 -17.50 36.36 -9.98
C ILE A 432 -18.43 35.55 -9.08
N GLU A 433 -18.01 35.29 -7.85
CA GLU A 433 -18.69 34.33 -6.98
C GLU A 433 -18.82 34.82 -5.54
N ASP A 434 -20.00 34.63 -4.96
CA ASP A 434 -20.28 34.99 -3.58
C ASP A 434 -21.02 33.85 -2.84
N ASN A 435 -20.91 33.88 -1.51
CA ASN A 435 -21.41 32.85 -0.59
C ASN A 435 -22.74 33.35 -0.03
N ILE A 436 -23.86 32.83 -0.52
CA ILE A 436 -25.19 33.40 -0.29
C ILE A 436 -26.02 32.53 0.66
N LEU A 437 -26.39 33.09 1.81
CA LEU A 437 -27.33 32.51 2.77
C LEU A 437 -28.77 32.81 2.35
N ILE A 438 -29.55 31.75 2.12
CA ILE A 438 -30.97 31.82 1.75
C ILE A 438 -31.82 32.10 2.99
N THR A 439 -32.75 33.06 2.88
CA THR A 439 -33.71 33.38 3.95
C THR A 439 -35.15 33.25 3.43
N LYS A 440 -36.12 33.31 4.33
CA LYS A 440 -37.56 33.22 4.01
C LYS A 440 -38.05 34.26 3.00
N THR A 441 -37.42 35.43 2.96
CA THR A 441 -37.89 36.60 2.18
C THR A 441 -36.88 37.15 1.17
N GLY A 442 -35.66 36.63 1.16
CA GLY A 442 -34.53 37.14 0.36
C GLY A 442 -33.25 36.36 0.66
N SER A 443 -32.09 36.97 0.51
CA SER A 443 -30.80 36.36 0.85
C SER A 443 -29.78 37.34 1.46
N GLU A 444 -28.87 36.82 2.28
CA GLU A 444 -27.70 37.53 2.82
C GLU A 444 -26.44 37.10 2.06
N ASN A 445 -25.59 38.06 1.64
CA ASN A 445 -24.26 37.74 1.13
C ASN A 445 -23.25 37.70 2.28
N LEU A 446 -22.59 36.56 2.48
CA LEU A 446 -21.56 36.34 3.51
C LEU A 446 -20.17 36.83 3.06
N THR A 447 -19.97 37.05 1.75
CA THR A 447 -18.68 37.44 1.15
C THR A 447 -18.47 38.94 1.17
N ASP A 448 -17.38 39.41 1.79
CA ASP A 448 -17.06 40.84 1.96
C ASP A 448 -16.11 41.40 0.89
N VAL A 449 -15.81 40.62 -0.16
CA VAL A 449 -14.82 40.97 -1.19
C VAL A 449 -15.46 41.90 -2.23
N PRO A 450 -14.88 43.08 -2.51
CA PRO A 450 -15.36 43.97 -3.57
C PRO A 450 -15.47 43.27 -4.94
N ARG A 451 -16.41 43.75 -5.76
CA ARG A 451 -16.79 43.11 -7.05
C ARG A 451 -17.24 44.11 -8.11
N GLU A 452 -17.27 45.40 -7.81
CA GLU A 452 -17.54 46.43 -8.81
C GLU A 452 -16.26 46.66 -9.64
N ALA A 453 -16.39 46.86 -10.96
CA ALA A 453 -15.23 46.90 -11.85
C ALA A 453 -14.22 48.00 -11.45
N ASP A 454 -14.71 49.18 -11.09
CA ASP A 454 -13.88 50.32 -10.66
C ASP A 454 -13.25 50.12 -9.28
N GLU A 455 -13.93 49.41 -8.36
CA GLU A 455 -13.35 49.03 -7.06
C GLU A 455 -12.20 48.03 -7.26
N MET A 456 -12.36 47.06 -8.16
CA MET A 456 -11.31 46.10 -8.50
C MET A 456 -10.11 46.77 -9.19
N GLU A 457 -10.33 47.67 -10.16
CA GLU A 457 -9.23 48.46 -10.74
C GLU A 457 -8.53 49.31 -9.67
N ALA A 458 -9.25 49.90 -8.71
CA ALA A 458 -8.67 50.67 -7.63
C ALA A 458 -7.84 49.82 -6.64
N LEU A 459 -8.35 48.67 -6.21
CA LEU A 459 -7.67 47.74 -5.30
C LEU A 459 -6.37 47.20 -5.89
N VAL A 460 -6.40 46.81 -7.17
CA VAL A 460 -5.25 46.31 -7.91
C VAL A 460 -4.28 47.44 -8.29
N SER A 461 -4.79 48.67 -8.44
CA SER A 461 -3.96 49.85 -8.69
C SER A 461 -3.27 50.40 -7.44
N ALA A 462 -3.80 50.16 -6.25
CA ALA A 462 -3.26 50.67 -5.00
C ALA A 462 -1.81 50.23 -4.75
N SER A 463 -1.01 51.12 -4.14
CA SER A 463 0.27 50.71 -3.54
C SER A 463 0.01 49.72 -2.40
N PRO A 464 0.87 48.72 -2.16
CA PRO A 464 0.68 47.75 -1.09
C PRO A 464 0.74 48.44 0.28
N VAL A 465 -0.43 48.72 0.85
CA VAL A 465 -0.57 49.24 2.22
C VAL A 465 -0.17 48.13 3.19
N ALA A 466 0.67 48.46 4.16
CA ALA A 466 1.05 47.51 5.21
C ALA A 466 -0.23 47.07 5.97
N PRO A 467 -0.60 45.77 5.94
CA PRO A 467 -1.83 45.32 6.55
C PRO A 467 -1.76 45.42 8.08
N PRO A 468 -2.91 45.59 8.78
CA PRO A 468 -2.93 45.55 10.23
C PRO A 468 -2.35 44.23 10.74
N THR A 469 -1.45 44.32 11.72
CA THR A 469 -0.90 43.16 12.42
C THR A 469 -2.04 42.43 13.14
N PRO A 470 -2.16 41.10 12.99
CA PRO A 470 -3.12 40.33 13.78
C PRO A 470 -2.82 40.50 15.27
N SER A 471 -3.87 40.44 16.10
CA SER A 471 -3.70 40.36 17.55
C SER A 471 -2.86 39.13 17.92
N PRO A 472 -2.04 39.18 18.99
CA PRO A 472 -1.34 37.99 19.44
C PRO A 472 -2.35 36.88 19.77
N PRO A 473 -2.00 35.60 19.52
CA PRO A 473 -2.87 34.50 19.91
C PRO A 473 -3.09 34.52 21.44
N PRO A 474 -4.24 34.01 21.93
CA PRO A 474 -4.42 33.82 23.37
C PRO A 474 -3.30 32.93 23.90
N GLU A 475 -2.84 33.20 25.13
CA GLU A 475 -1.80 32.38 25.75
C GLU A 475 -2.27 30.93 25.83
N TYR A 476 -1.54 30.02 25.19
CA TYR A 476 -1.76 28.60 25.38
C TYR A 476 -1.51 28.29 26.86
N SER A 477 -2.52 27.72 27.53
CA SER A 477 -2.43 27.22 28.89
C SER A 477 -1.57 25.96 28.95
N ALA A 478 -0.26 26.12 28.68
CA ALA A 478 0.74 25.14 29.04
C ALA A 478 0.69 24.99 30.56
N TYR A 479 0.18 23.84 31.01
CA TYR A 479 -0.07 23.52 32.41
C TYR A 479 1.19 23.78 33.25
N ARG A 480 1.23 24.92 33.96
CA ARG A 480 2.22 25.15 35.02
C ARG A 480 1.77 24.29 36.20
N PRO A 481 2.56 23.29 36.64
CA PRO A 481 2.30 22.66 37.92
C PRO A 481 2.42 23.73 39.01
N GLU A 482 1.47 23.79 39.93
CA GLU A 482 1.62 24.58 41.15
C GLU A 482 2.70 23.95 42.04
N PHE A 483 3.96 24.26 41.75
CA PHE A 483 5.04 24.03 42.69
C PHE A 483 4.80 24.90 43.92
N GLY A 484 4.66 24.24 45.08
CA GLY A 484 4.28 24.88 46.34
C GLY A 484 5.16 26.08 46.70
N ALA A 485 4.54 27.07 47.35
CA ALA A 485 5.14 28.38 47.57
C ALA A 485 6.51 28.33 48.27
N GLY A 486 7.53 28.90 47.61
CA GLY A 486 8.83 29.18 48.24
C GLY A 486 10.06 28.98 47.36
N LEU A 487 10.23 29.80 46.33
CA LEU A 487 11.54 30.19 45.74
C LEU A 487 11.32 31.32 44.71
N GLU A 488 12.07 32.41 44.80
CA GLU A 488 11.99 33.51 43.80
C GLU A 488 12.74 33.14 42.50
N PRO A 489 12.24 33.57 41.33
CA PRO A 489 12.93 33.35 40.06
C PRO A 489 14.16 34.28 39.92
N PRO A 490 15.27 33.81 39.32
CA PRO A 490 16.45 34.65 39.09
C PRO A 490 16.17 35.76 38.07
N PRO A 491 16.88 36.92 38.16
CA PRO A 491 16.69 38.04 37.26
C PRO A 491 17.09 37.70 35.81
N PRO A 492 16.43 38.32 34.80
CA PRO A 492 16.64 37.98 33.40
C PRO A 492 18.06 38.31 32.89
N PRO A 493 18.61 37.52 31.95
CA PRO A 493 19.92 37.79 31.37
C PRO A 493 19.93 39.08 30.54
N ARG A 494 21.05 39.80 30.58
CA ARG A 494 21.21 41.06 29.82
C ARG A 494 21.26 40.79 28.30
N PRO A 495 20.67 41.65 27.45
CA PRO A 495 20.75 41.50 26.01
C PRO A 495 22.20 41.49 25.50
N LEU A 496 22.54 40.49 24.67
CA LEU A 496 23.82 40.43 23.97
C LEU A 496 23.86 41.49 22.86
N ARG A 497 25.00 42.16 22.69
CA ARG A 497 25.20 43.15 21.62
C ARG A 497 25.28 42.48 20.25
N PRO A 498 24.80 43.12 19.16
CA PRO A 498 24.94 42.60 17.81
C PRO A 498 26.41 42.55 17.39
N VAL A 499 26.87 41.37 16.97
CA VAL A 499 28.23 41.16 16.45
C VAL A 499 28.25 41.49 14.96
N ARG A 500 29.29 42.21 14.50
CA ARG A 500 29.46 42.58 13.08
C ARG A 500 29.98 41.39 12.26
N SER A 501 29.53 41.32 11.00
CA SER A 501 30.12 40.42 10.00
C SER A 501 31.62 40.71 9.81
N ALA A 502 32.42 39.66 9.61
CA ALA A 502 33.88 39.73 9.47
C ALA A 502 34.41 38.70 8.45
N THR A 503 33.81 38.63 7.26
CA THR A 503 34.41 37.92 6.11
C THR A 503 35.49 38.78 5.47
N ASN A 504 36.76 38.60 5.88
CA ASN A 504 37.98 38.79 5.07
C ASN A 504 39.23 38.61 5.94
N LEU A 505 40.07 37.61 5.64
CA LEU A 505 41.44 37.83 5.13
C LEU A 505 42.19 36.51 4.87
N THR A 506 43.10 36.58 3.91
CA THR A 506 44.06 35.53 3.51
C THR A 506 45.39 35.68 4.24
N GLY A 507 46.11 34.59 4.50
CA GLY A 507 47.54 34.65 4.82
C GLY A 507 48.04 33.40 5.55
N ALA A 508 49.22 32.92 5.16
CA ALA A 508 49.93 31.84 5.85
C ALA A 508 51.32 32.31 6.26
N HIS A 509 51.79 31.94 7.46
CA HIS A 509 53.21 31.75 7.81
C HIS A 509 53.35 31.14 9.22
N ALA A 510 54.52 30.54 9.49
CA ALA A 510 55.01 30.00 10.76
C ALA A 510 56.56 30.18 10.77
N PRO A 511 57.37 29.77 11.78
CA PRO A 511 57.09 29.13 13.09
C PRO A 511 57.90 29.77 14.26
N GLN A 512 58.32 28.97 15.27
CA GLN A 512 59.32 29.21 16.35
C GLN A 512 58.88 29.92 17.67
N GLN A 513 59.62 29.84 18.81
CA GLN A 513 60.19 28.69 19.60
C GLN A 513 60.92 29.17 20.90
N SER A 514 61.43 28.23 21.72
CA SER A 514 62.29 28.34 22.96
C SER A 514 61.56 28.40 24.33
N GLY A 515 62.08 27.89 25.46
CA GLY A 515 63.29 27.08 25.80
C GLY A 515 63.03 26.24 27.10
N PHE A 516 63.72 25.13 27.42
CA PHE A 516 65.05 25.00 28.10
C PHE A 516 65.10 25.55 29.56
N LEU A 517 65.71 24.90 30.58
CA LEU A 517 66.52 23.67 30.70
C LEU A 517 66.51 23.11 32.17
N ASP A 518 67.17 21.97 32.45
CA ASP A 518 67.35 21.31 33.77
C ASP A 518 68.84 21.26 34.24
N PRO A 519 69.14 21.21 35.56
CA PRO A 519 70.48 20.87 36.04
C PRO A 519 70.61 19.92 37.29
N ARG A 520 70.89 18.63 37.03
CA ARG A 520 71.80 17.68 37.78
C ARG A 520 71.19 16.71 38.83
N GLY A 521 71.39 15.39 38.67
CA GLY A 521 71.06 14.39 39.72
C GLY A 521 71.49 12.91 39.58
N ASN A 522 71.51 12.30 38.38
CA ASN A 522 71.85 10.88 38.06
C ASN A 522 70.96 9.73 38.60
N TYR A 523 70.48 8.88 37.67
CA TYR A 523 70.94 7.48 37.42
C TYR A 523 70.74 7.25 35.89
N GLN A 524 71.73 6.82 35.08
CA GLN A 524 72.15 5.42 34.83
C GLN A 524 70.98 4.52 34.37
N VAL A 525 70.92 3.89 33.17
CA VAL A 525 71.92 3.43 32.14
C VAL A 525 73.03 2.51 32.68
N ASP A 526 73.47 1.46 31.97
CA ASP A 526 73.41 1.22 30.51
C ASP A 526 73.29 -0.27 30.07
N PHE A 527 73.32 -0.52 28.75
CA PHE A 527 73.34 -1.83 28.07
C PHE A 527 74.63 -2.65 28.31
N VAL A 528 74.55 -3.96 28.01
CA VAL A 528 75.71 -4.80 27.65
C VAL A 528 75.41 -5.54 26.34
N VAL A 529 76.43 -5.67 25.50
CA VAL A 529 76.44 -6.29 24.16
C VAL A 529 77.19 -7.62 24.24
N ASP A 530 76.97 -8.52 23.28
CA ASP A 530 78.07 -9.37 22.81
C ASP A 530 78.11 -9.37 21.26
N GLU A 531 79.33 -9.43 20.72
CA GLU A 531 79.69 -9.08 19.34
C GLU A 531 80.23 -10.34 18.60
N ILE A 532 80.24 -10.43 17.27
CA ILE A 532 81.41 -10.34 16.34
C ILE A 532 81.14 -11.45 15.25
N PRO A 533 81.61 -11.42 13.99
CA PRO A 533 81.90 -10.32 13.04
C PRO A 533 81.00 -10.38 11.78
N SER A 534 81.15 -9.40 10.88
CA SER A 534 80.78 -9.56 9.46
C SER A 534 81.91 -10.18 8.63
N PRO A 535 81.57 -10.90 7.55
CA PRO A 535 82.37 -10.77 6.32
C PRO A 535 81.54 -10.37 5.09
N THR A 536 82.20 -9.59 4.24
CA THR A 536 81.98 -9.36 2.80
C THR A 536 81.50 -10.63 2.06
N SER A 537 80.68 -10.61 1.01
CA SER A 537 80.80 -9.74 -0.17
C SER A 537 79.66 -9.90 -1.21
N LEU A 538 79.67 -9.02 -2.23
CA LEU A 538 79.22 -9.23 -3.62
C LEU A 538 77.76 -9.67 -3.91
N ALA A 539 77.04 -8.82 -4.66
CA ALA A 539 76.02 -9.28 -5.61
C ALA A 539 76.71 -10.07 -6.75
N PRO A 540 76.07 -11.10 -7.38
CA PRO A 540 74.86 -10.86 -8.18
C PRO A 540 73.83 -12.02 -8.23
N GLY A 541 72.73 -11.82 -8.94
CA GLY A 541 72.03 -12.91 -9.65
C GLY A 541 70.67 -13.35 -9.09
N PRO A 542 70.00 -14.31 -9.79
CA PRO A 542 68.60 -14.66 -9.58
C PRO A 542 68.36 -15.86 -8.64
N ALA A 543 67.07 -16.11 -8.37
CA ALA A 543 66.48 -17.30 -7.72
C ALA A 543 66.93 -18.64 -8.37
N PRO A 544 66.81 -19.84 -7.72
CA PRO A 544 65.67 -20.22 -6.87
C PRO A 544 65.83 -21.28 -5.72
N SER A 545 64.70 -21.60 -5.10
CA SER A 545 64.28 -22.89 -4.50
C SER A 545 64.55 -23.25 -3.01
N ASN A 546 63.47 -23.77 -2.38
CA ASN A 546 63.39 -24.64 -1.19
C ASN A 546 63.85 -24.08 0.20
N GLU A 547 63.31 -24.49 1.36
CA GLU A 547 62.36 -25.57 1.70
C GLU A 547 61.54 -25.32 3.01
N VAL A 548 60.90 -26.39 3.54
CA VAL A 548 60.32 -26.58 4.90
C VAL A 548 58.84 -26.21 5.16
N ARG A 549 58.09 -27.19 5.68
CA ARG A 549 56.70 -27.11 6.21
C ARG A 549 56.72 -26.70 7.70
N ARG A 550 55.76 -25.90 8.22
CA ARG A 550 54.56 -26.29 9.04
C ARG A 550 54.17 -25.04 9.87
N VAL A 551 52.92 -24.74 10.31
CA VAL A 551 51.54 -25.23 10.07
C VAL A 551 50.65 -23.97 9.93
N LYS A 552 49.38 -24.08 9.46
CA LYS A 552 48.33 -23.06 9.70
C LYS A 552 47.06 -23.71 10.28
N SER A 553 46.39 -23.02 11.19
CA SER A 553 45.18 -23.50 11.88
C SER A 553 43.89 -23.23 11.09
N SER A 554 42.82 -23.95 11.42
CA SER A 554 41.63 -24.14 10.59
C SER A 554 40.63 -22.99 10.61
N SER A 555 40.40 -22.38 9.45
CA SER A 555 39.15 -21.64 9.12
C SER A 555 38.76 -21.67 7.64
N ALA A 556 39.61 -22.24 6.76
CA ALA A 556 39.36 -22.35 5.32
C ALA A 556 39.31 -23.83 4.88
N LEU A 557 38.12 -24.45 4.93
CA LEU A 557 37.85 -25.76 4.31
C LEU A 557 36.34 -26.00 4.12
N SER A 558 35.78 -25.47 3.02
CA SER A 558 34.52 -25.90 2.37
C SER A 558 34.32 -25.11 1.08
N ALA A 559 35.07 -25.46 0.04
CA ALA A 559 34.98 -24.83 -1.28
C ALA A 559 35.28 -25.83 -2.40
N ARG A 560 34.22 -26.47 -2.93
CA ARG A 560 34.11 -26.99 -4.30
C ARG A 560 32.67 -26.72 -4.74
N LEU A 561 32.50 -25.84 -5.72
CA LEU A 561 32.32 -26.12 -7.14
C LEU A 561 30.84 -26.30 -7.50
N ASP A 562 30.17 -25.16 -7.58
CA ASP A 562 29.02 -24.92 -8.46
C ASP A 562 29.05 -23.45 -8.90
N ALA A 563 28.23 -23.08 -9.89
CA ALA A 563 28.43 -21.88 -10.73
C ALA A 563 28.59 -20.54 -9.97
N GLN A 564 29.45 -19.68 -10.52
CA GLN A 564 29.82 -18.38 -9.95
C GLN A 564 28.75 -17.31 -10.23
N GLU A 565 27.71 -17.26 -9.39
CA GLU A 565 26.86 -16.06 -9.28
C GLU A 565 27.62 -14.92 -8.58
N ASP A 566 27.60 -13.72 -9.17
CA ASP A 566 28.28 -12.54 -8.64
C ASP A 566 27.70 -12.08 -7.30
N LYS A 567 28.48 -12.27 -6.23
CA LYS A 567 28.07 -11.88 -4.87
C LYS A 567 28.48 -10.43 -4.54
N PRO A 568 27.53 -9.56 -4.15
CA PRO A 568 27.82 -8.16 -3.87
C PRO A 568 28.67 -7.99 -2.60
N LYS A 569 29.67 -7.11 -2.67
CA LYS A 569 30.66 -6.85 -1.60
C LYS A 569 30.03 -6.38 -0.27
N ASP A 570 28.86 -5.74 -0.30
CA ASP A 570 28.16 -5.26 0.91
C ASP A 570 27.70 -6.39 1.85
N SER A 571 27.54 -7.61 1.33
CA SER A 571 27.08 -8.79 2.11
C SER A 571 27.99 -9.18 3.28
N SER A 572 29.23 -8.68 3.31
CA SER A 572 30.17 -8.85 4.43
C SER A 572 29.72 -8.12 5.71
N LYS A 573 29.29 -6.85 5.58
CA LYS A 573 28.97 -5.99 6.74
C LYS A 573 27.73 -6.48 7.50
N TRP A 574 26.68 -6.84 6.77
CA TRP A 574 25.44 -7.36 7.36
C TRP A 574 25.67 -8.68 8.13
N LYS A 575 26.52 -9.58 7.61
CA LYS A 575 26.88 -10.83 8.30
C LYS A 575 27.67 -10.61 9.59
N ALA A 576 28.55 -9.61 9.63
CA ALA A 576 29.25 -9.23 10.86
C ALA A 576 28.28 -8.73 11.93
N ALA A 577 27.42 -7.76 11.59
CA ALA A 577 26.42 -7.21 12.50
C ALA A 577 25.43 -8.26 13.03
N LEU A 578 24.97 -9.19 12.17
CA LEU A 578 24.12 -10.31 12.59
C LEU A 578 24.86 -11.27 13.54
N GLY A 579 26.15 -11.54 13.29
CA GLY A 579 26.98 -12.39 14.15
C GLY A 579 27.19 -11.77 15.55
N GLU A 580 27.44 -10.47 15.63
CA GLU A 580 27.55 -9.74 16.89
C GLU A 580 26.22 -9.72 17.66
N ALA A 581 25.10 -9.46 16.99
CA ALA A 581 23.76 -9.53 17.59
C ALA A 581 23.42 -10.94 18.10
N GLN A 582 23.79 -12.00 17.36
CA GLN A 582 23.60 -13.39 17.78
C GLN A 582 24.48 -13.79 18.97
N TYR A 583 25.74 -13.32 19.00
CA TYR A 583 26.64 -13.51 20.14
C TYR A 583 26.07 -12.85 21.41
N PHE A 584 25.62 -11.61 21.28
CA PHE A 584 25.00 -10.83 22.36
C PHE A 584 23.69 -11.46 22.85
N ALA A 585 22.83 -11.93 21.94
CA ALA A 585 21.62 -12.70 22.28
C ALA A 585 21.92 -13.95 23.12
N GLY A 586 23.05 -14.62 22.84
CA GLY A 586 23.51 -15.79 23.59
C GLY A 586 23.91 -15.52 25.04
N GLY A 587 24.12 -14.26 25.42
CA GLY A 587 24.32 -13.84 26.82
C GLY A 587 23.04 -13.49 27.57
N LEU A 588 22.01 -13.03 26.87
CA LEU A 588 20.77 -12.49 27.48
C LEU A 588 19.59 -13.46 27.49
N ILE A 589 19.55 -14.45 26.60
CA ILE A 589 18.49 -15.46 26.52
C ILE A 589 19.00 -16.76 27.16
N SER A 590 18.38 -17.16 28.27
CA SER A 590 18.95 -18.15 29.19
C SER A 590 18.87 -19.62 28.73
N HIS A 591 20.02 -20.28 28.82
CA HIS A 591 20.26 -21.74 28.74
C HIS A 591 19.95 -22.45 27.40
N PRO A 592 20.83 -23.36 26.93
CA PRO A 592 20.64 -24.10 25.68
C PRO A 592 19.74 -25.34 25.81
N ALA A 593 19.26 -25.67 27.01
CA ALA A 593 18.38 -26.81 27.25
C ALA A 593 17.42 -26.53 28.42
N GLU A 594 16.20 -27.04 28.31
CA GLU A 594 15.17 -27.04 29.35
C GLU A 594 14.83 -28.49 29.72
N SER A 595 14.46 -28.77 30.98
CA SER A 595 14.33 -30.13 31.49
C SER A 595 13.33 -30.23 32.64
N ASN A 596 12.62 -31.37 32.72
CA ASN A 596 11.72 -31.69 33.81
C ASN A 596 12.06 -33.06 34.45
N LYS A 597 11.07 -33.77 35.02
CA LYS A 597 11.25 -35.06 35.70
C LYS A 597 11.68 -36.20 34.76
N HIS A 598 11.26 -36.15 33.50
CA HIS A 598 11.35 -37.26 32.52
C HIS A 598 11.96 -36.83 31.19
N PHE A 599 11.73 -35.58 30.77
CA PHE A 599 12.10 -35.07 29.46
C PHE A 599 13.16 -33.94 29.56
N SER A 600 13.95 -33.81 28.50
CA SER A 600 14.75 -32.63 28.21
C SER A 600 14.65 -32.26 26.74
N ILE A 601 14.66 -30.96 26.44
CA ILE A 601 14.81 -30.46 25.07
C ILE A 601 16.07 -29.59 25.00
N ILE A 602 17.05 -30.03 24.21
CA ILE A 602 18.25 -29.25 23.86
C ILE A 602 17.96 -28.51 22.55
N ARG A 603 18.34 -27.24 22.47
CA ARG A 603 18.21 -26.40 21.28
C ARG A 603 19.60 -26.10 20.71
N HIS A 604 19.82 -26.47 19.44
CA HIS A 604 21.15 -26.39 18.80
C HIS A 604 21.35 -25.10 17.97
N SER A 605 20.28 -24.33 17.77
CA SER A 605 20.30 -23.03 17.08
C SER A 605 20.75 -21.87 17.99
N HIS A 606 21.15 -20.75 17.38
CA HIS A 606 21.47 -19.52 18.12
C HIS A 606 20.21 -18.91 18.77
N ALA A 607 20.35 -18.12 19.84
CA ALA A 607 19.19 -17.59 20.57
C ALA A 607 18.36 -16.54 19.80
N LEU A 608 19.00 -15.90 18.81
CA LEU A 608 18.36 -15.08 17.79
C LEU A 608 18.35 -15.87 16.46
N ILE A 609 17.14 -16.19 15.98
CA ILE A 609 16.87 -16.80 14.69
C ILE A 609 16.49 -15.69 13.70
N TRP A 610 17.23 -15.59 12.60
CA TRP A 610 16.89 -14.68 11.52
C TRP A 610 16.00 -15.39 10.49
N TYR A 611 14.75 -14.94 10.34
CA TYR A 611 13.83 -15.47 9.36
C TYR A 611 14.31 -15.10 7.94
N SER A 612 14.56 -16.11 7.12
CA SER A 612 15.11 -15.99 5.76
C SER A 612 14.26 -16.73 4.72
N GLY A 613 12.95 -16.75 4.94
CA GLY A 613 11.96 -17.45 4.11
C GLY A 613 11.72 -18.90 4.53
N PRO A 614 10.95 -19.69 3.74
CA PRO A 614 10.40 -20.98 4.18
C PRO A 614 11.42 -22.06 4.58
N ALA A 615 12.70 -21.90 4.23
CA ALA A 615 13.77 -22.83 4.64
C ALA A 615 14.37 -22.52 6.03
N THR A 616 13.87 -21.50 6.74
CA THR A 616 14.30 -21.17 8.11
C THR A 616 14.00 -22.34 9.05
N SER A 617 15.00 -22.84 9.78
CA SER A 617 14.85 -23.98 10.67
C SER A 617 15.44 -23.77 12.08
N VAL A 618 14.95 -24.57 13.03
CA VAL A 618 15.41 -24.65 14.42
C VAL A 618 15.64 -26.12 14.79
N PRO A 619 16.90 -26.61 14.75
CA PRO A 619 17.23 -27.94 15.24
C PRO A 619 17.14 -28.04 16.77
N ILE A 620 16.39 -29.04 17.25
CA ILE A 620 16.32 -29.47 18.65
C ILE A 620 16.63 -30.97 18.76
N THR A 621 17.07 -31.43 19.94
CA THR A 621 17.07 -32.85 20.30
C THR A 621 16.23 -33.06 21.55
N ILE A 622 15.33 -34.04 21.48
CA ILE A 622 14.46 -34.49 22.57
C ILE A 622 15.14 -35.66 23.26
N LEU A 623 15.30 -35.56 24.58
CA LEU A 623 15.81 -36.62 25.44
C LEU A 623 14.70 -37.03 26.41
N SER A 624 14.63 -38.32 26.73
CA SER A 624 13.62 -38.89 27.60
C SER A 624 14.13 -40.14 28.30
N ASP A 625 13.76 -40.37 29.56
CA ASP A 625 14.06 -41.63 30.26
C ASP A 625 13.26 -42.81 29.66
N GLU A 626 11.98 -42.59 29.33
CA GLU A 626 11.13 -43.53 28.57
C GLU A 626 11.15 -43.26 27.04
N PRO A 627 10.66 -44.18 26.18
CA PRO A 627 10.45 -43.91 24.75
C PRO A 627 9.42 -42.79 24.50
N LEU A 628 9.50 -42.11 23.35
CA LEU A 628 8.53 -41.06 23.00
C LEU A 628 7.21 -41.66 22.46
N PRO A 629 6.04 -41.04 22.74
CA PRO A 629 4.76 -41.53 22.20
C PRO A 629 4.72 -41.48 20.66
N PRO A 630 4.17 -42.49 19.97
CA PRO A 630 4.07 -42.46 18.50
C PRO A 630 3.22 -41.27 18.00
N THR A 631 2.23 -40.86 18.79
CA THR A 631 1.30 -39.73 18.53
C THR A 631 1.82 -38.36 18.98
N ARG A 632 3.11 -38.22 19.28
CA ARG A 632 3.74 -36.96 19.72
C ARG A 632 3.62 -35.86 18.67
N THR A 633 3.45 -34.61 19.13
CA THR A 633 3.44 -33.41 18.28
C THR A 633 4.34 -32.33 18.88
N VAL A 634 4.83 -31.41 18.04
CA VAL A 634 5.66 -30.28 18.47
C VAL A 634 5.05 -28.97 17.99
N TRP A 635 4.71 -28.10 18.94
CA TRP A 635 4.00 -26.86 18.70
C TRP A 635 4.87 -25.64 18.98
N LEU A 636 4.74 -24.60 18.16
CA LEU A 636 5.41 -23.32 18.35
C LEU A 636 4.48 -22.37 19.12
N GLN A 637 4.86 -22.03 20.35
CA GLN A 637 4.11 -21.15 21.26
C GLN A 637 4.74 -19.76 21.33
N GLN A 638 3.99 -18.71 20.98
CA GLN A 638 4.41 -17.31 21.12
C GLN A 638 4.29 -16.81 22.58
N LYS A 639 5.24 -15.98 23.02
CA LYS A 639 5.27 -15.33 24.34
C LYS A 639 4.48 -14.02 24.32
N GLY A 640 3.31 -14.02 24.94
CA GLY A 640 2.50 -12.80 25.14
C GLY A 640 3.04 -11.88 26.25
N TYR A 641 2.39 -10.72 26.42
CA TYR A 641 2.76 -9.67 27.40
C TYR A 641 2.91 -10.16 28.85
N SER A 642 2.17 -11.21 29.24
CA SER A 642 2.17 -11.85 30.56
C SER A 642 3.45 -12.64 30.93
N GLY A 643 4.50 -12.58 30.11
CA GLY A 643 5.76 -13.26 30.34
C GLY A 643 5.64 -14.78 30.52
N ASN A 644 6.60 -15.37 31.24
CA ASN A 644 6.69 -16.82 31.42
C ASN A 644 5.57 -17.40 32.29
N MET A 645 5.02 -16.64 33.26
CA MET A 645 3.89 -17.08 34.09
C MET A 645 2.64 -17.32 33.25
N GLY A 646 2.23 -16.36 32.41
CA GLY A 646 1.03 -16.52 31.58
C GLY A 646 1.17 -17.60 30.49
N MET A 647 2.39 -17.87 29.99
CA MET A 647 2.62 -19.02 29.09
C MET A 647 2.39 -20.36 29.78
N THR A 648 2.80 -20.48 31.05
CA THR A 648 2.60 -21.70 31.86
C THR A 648 1.15 -21.85 32.28
N LEU A 649 0.48 -20.76 32.65
CA LEU A 649 -0.95 -20.75 33.00
C LEU A 649 -1.82 -21.20 31.81
N LYS A 650 -1.60 -20.64 30.61
CA LYS A 650 -2.32 -21.06 29.38
C LYS A 650 -2.04 -22.52 29.00
N ALA A 651 -0.81 -23.01 29.24
CA ALA A 651 -0.48 -24.42 28.99
C ALA A 651 -1.18 -25.38 29.99
N MET A 652 -1.33 -24.98 31.27
CA MET A 652 -2.11 -25.73 32.26
C MET A 652 -3.62 -25.69 31.99
N MET A 653 -4.13 -24.62 31.39
CA MET A 653 -5.55 -24.46 31.04
C MET A 653 -5.95 -25.13 29.71
N GLY A 654 -5.02 -25.81 29.02
CA GLY A 654 -5.31 -26.61 27.82
C GLY A 654 -5.69 -25.81 26.56
N THR A 655 -5.60 -24.49 26.57
CA THR A 655 -6.00 -23.62 25.45
C THR A 655 -4.90 -23.53 24.39
N THR A 656 -4.86 -24.48 23.45
CA THR A 656 -3.86 -24.55 22.37
C THR A 656 -4.19 -23.72 21.13
N GLY A 657 -5.39 -23.14 21.03
CA GLY A 657 -5.91 -22.45 19.83
C GLY A 657 -5.19 -21.17 19.35
N THR A 658 -4.00 -20.86 19.88
CA THR A 658 -3.10 -19.81 19.35
C THR A 658 -1.65 -20.31 19.19
N TRP A 659 -1.45 -21.63 19.11
CA TRP A 659 -0.15 -22.27 18.88
C TRP A 659 -0.12 -22.77 17.43
N ILE A 660 1.06 -22.77 16.80
CA ILE A 660 1.24 -23.25 15.43
C ILE A 660 1.81 -24.68 15.50
N ASP A 661 1.18 -25.65 14.83
CA ASP A 661 1.77 -26.98 14.69
C ASP A 661 3.00 -26.88 13.77
N VAL A 662 4.13 -27.40 14.24
CA VAL A 662 5.40 -27.44 13.52
C VAL A 662 6.04 -28.84 13.61
N THR A 663 5.22 -29.86 13.84
CA THR A 663 5.63 -31.27 13.91
C THR A 663 6.28 -31.68 12.58
N PRO A 664 7.55 -32.16 12.57
CA PRO A 664 8.24 -32.49 11.33
C PRO A 664 7.59 -33.65 10.58
N ALA A 665 7.28 -33.44 9.30
CA ALA A 665 6.56 -34.41 8.47
C ALA A 665 7.43 -35.61 8.03
N THR A 666 8.73 -35.40 7.80
CA THR A 666 9.60 -36.37 7.11
C THR A 666 10.58 -37.03 8.07
N LYS A 667 10.54 -38.36 8.18
CA LYS A 667 11.63 -39.13 8.83
C LYS A 667 12.84 -39.19 7.89
N THR A 668 14.04 -39.04 8.43
CA THR A 668 15.30 -39.19 7.69
C THR A 668 16.39 -39.83 8.54
N GLY A 669 17.46 -40.33 7.90
CA GLY A 669 18.67 -40.80 8.58
C GLY A 669 19.67 -39.68 8.90
N VAL A 670 20.72 -40.03 9.64
CA VAL A 670 21.79 -39.10 10.08
C VAL A 670 22.66 -38.67 8.90
N GLU A 671 22.86 -39.56 7.94
CA GLU A 671 23.58 -39.38 6.68
C GLU A 671 23.01 -38.30 5.74
N HIS A 672 21.78 -37.84 6.01
CA HIS A 672 21.14 -36.73 5.31
C HIS A 672 21.20 -35.40 6.09
N ILE A 673 21.71 -35.39 7.33
CA ILE A 673 22.08 -34.15 8.04
C ILE A 673 23.48 -33.71 7.58
N SER A 674 23.69 -32.41 7.42
CA SER A 674 25.03 -31.89 7.08
C SER A 674 26.05 -32.19 8.18
N GLU A 675 27.26 -32.63 7.83
CA GLU A 675 28.29 -32.97 8.82
C GLU A 675 28.60 -31.84 9.83
N ALA A 676 28.42 -30.58 9.41
CA ALA A 676 28.67 -29.42 10.26
C ALA A 676 27.58 -29.26 11.34
N GLU A 677 26.32 -29.49 10.97
CA GLU A 677 25.17 -29.47 11.87
C GLU A 677 25.20 -30.67 12.83
N GLU A 678 25.49 -31.87 12.32
CA GLU A 678 25.64 -33.09 13.13
C GLU A 678 26.75 -32.94 14.19
N ARG A 679 27.93 -32.42 13.82
CA ARG A 679 29.00 -32.11 14.77
C ARG A 679 28.57 -31.05 15.81
N GLY A 680 27.69 -30.12 15.43
CA GLY A 680 27.08 -29.15 16.34
C GLY A 680 26.19 -29.83 17.38
N ILE A 681 25.26 -30.66 16.92
CA ILE A 681 24.33 -31.46 17.75
C ILE A 681 25.10 -32.32 18.75
N GLN A 682 26.09 -33.09 18.28
CA GLN A 682 26.92 -33.96 19.13
C GLN A 682 27.72 -33.17 20.17
N ARG A 683 28.28 -32.02 19.80
CA ARG A 683 29.02 -31.12 20.72
C ARG A 683 28.11 -30.62 21.85
N ASP A 684 26.88 -30.22 21.52
CA ASP A 684 25.98 -29.59 22.48
C ASP A 684 25.24 -30.63 23.34
N PHE A 685 24.99 -31.83 22.80
CA PHE A 685 24.66 -33.03 23.59
C PHE A 685 25.77 -33.37 24.61
N LYS A 686 27.05 -33.42 24.19
CA LYS A 686 28.19 -33.67 25.09
C LYS A 686 28.33 -32.58 26.17
N ARG A 687 27.99 -31.33 25.87
CA ARG A 687 27.93 -30.22 26.84
C ARG A 687 26.78 -30.38 27.83
N PHE A 688 25.60 -30.83 27.38
CA PHE A 688 24.46 -31.13 28.25
C PHE A 688 24.79 -32.28 29.21
N VAL A 689 25.26 -33.42 28.71
CA VAL A 689 25.61 -34.60 29.53
C VAL A 689 26.67 -34.25 30.59
N LYS A 690 27.68 -33.43 30.25
CA LYS A 690 28.68 -32.95 31.23
C LYS A 690 28.09 -32.09 32.37
N LYS A 691 26.94 -31.45 32.15
CA LYS A 691 26.24 -30.60 33.15
C LYS A 691 25.03 -31.31 33.80
N ALA A 692 24.60 -32.46 33.30
CA ALA A 692 23.41 -33.16 33.80
C ALA A 692 23.61 -33.69 35.23
N SER A 693 22.67 -33.36 36.11
CA SER A 693 22.66 -33.78 37.52
C SER A 693 21.33 -34.41 37.91
N GLY A 694 21.29 -35.13 39.04
CA GLY A 694 20.09 -35.82 39.51
C GLY A 694 19.49 -36.75 38.44
N ARG A 695 18.18 -36.60 38.20
CA ARG A 695 17.40 -37.43 37.25
C ARG A 695 17.77 -37.21 35.78
N MET A 696 18.27 -36.02 35.41
CA MET A 696 18.62 -35.68 34.02
C MET A 696 19.67 -36.63 33.41
N LYS A 697 20.49 -37.29 34.25
CA LYS A 697 21.44 -38.33 33.81
C LYS A 697 20.79 -39.58 33.21
N LYS A 698 19.48 -39.78 33.40
CA LYS A 698 18.70 -40.89 32.81
C LYS A 698 18.06 -40.54 31.46
N HIS A 699 18.01 -39.26 31.08
CA HIS A 699 17.34 -38.84 29.85
C HIS A 699 18.25 -39.20 28.67
N LEU A 700 17.89 -40.23 27.91
CA LEU A 700 18.61 -40.63 26.70
C LEU A 700 18.10 -39.80 25.51
N PRO A 701 18.95 -39.44 24.53
CA PRO A 701 18.46 -38.89 23.27
C PRO A 701 17.50 -39.91 22.64
N ARG A 702 16.44 -39.41 22.01
CA ARG A 702 15.46 -40.24 21.29
C ARG A 702 15.32 -39.76 19.85
N GLU A 703 15.18 -38.45 19.67
CA GLU A 703 14.97 -37.85 18.35
C GLU A 703 15.61 -36.46 18.24
N THR A 704 16.20 -36.17 17.09
CA THR A 704 16.55 -34.81 16.64
C THR A 704 15.50 -34.33 15.66
N HIS A 705 14.90 -33.17 15.90
CA HIS A 705 13.90 -32.55 15.02
C HIS A 705 14.50 -31.27 14.42
N ILE A 706 14.58 -31.20 13.09
CA ILE A 706 14.95 -30.00 12.33
C ILE A 706 13.64 -29.33 11.92
N ILE A 707 13.13 -28.52 12.85
CA ILE A 707 11.78 -27.92 12.78
C ILE A 707 11.82 -26.72 11.84
N ARG A 708 10.88 -26.64 10.90
CA ARG A 708 10.71 -25.48 10.04
C ARG A 708 9.98 -24.37 10.80
N ILE A 709 10.41 -23.12 10.60
CA ILE A 709 9.70 -21.93 11.06
C ILE A 709 8.79 -21.43 9.94
N PRO A 710 7.46 -21.51 10.08
CA PRO A 710 6.53 -21.00 9.07
C PRO A 710 6.48 -19.46 9.10
N ALA A 711 6.09 -18.86 7.98
CA ALA A 711 5.88 -17.42 7.82
C ALA A 711 4.80 -16.88 8.76
N ALA A 712 3.81 -17.72 9.12
CA ALA A 712 2.80 -17.44 10.14
C ALA A 712 3.39 -17.22 11.56
N ALA A 713 4.61 -17.68 11.83
CA ALA A 713 5.35 -17.24 13.01
C ALA A 713 5.87 -15.81 12.74
N THR A 714 5.13 -14.82 13.25
CA THR A 714 5.54 -13.41 13.22
C THR A 714 6.88 -13.21 13.94
N ASP A 715 7.43 -12.02 13.84
CA ASP A 715 8.55 -11.66 14.71
C ASP A 715 8.12 -11.66 16.19
N GLY A 716 9.04 -12.01 17.08
CA GLY A 716 8.83 -12.04 18.53
C GLY A 716 9.53 -13.20 19.25
N TYR A 717 9.16 -13.43 20.50
CA TYR A 717 9.73 -14.50 21.34
C TYR A 717 8.84 -15.76 21.33
N PHE A 718 9.46 -16.93 21.16
CA PHE A 718 8.78 -18.22 21.03
C PHE A 718 9.48 -19.33 21.81
N ARG A 719 8.75 -20.41 22.11
CA ARG A 719 9.32 -21.71 22.48
C ARG A 719 8.63 -22.83 21.73
N LEU A 720 9.31 -23.98 21.62
CA LEU A 720 8.75 -25.21 21.10
C LEU A 720 8.19 -26.05 22.26
N VAL A 721 7.08 -26.74 22.04
CA VAL A 721 6.33 -27.47 23.08
C VAL A 721 6.01 -28.87 22.57
N LEU A 722 6.67 -29.87 23.16
CA LEU A 722 6.41 -31.28 22.90
C LEU A 722 5.13 -31.71 23.62
N CYS A 723 4.20 -32.33 22.89
CA CYS A 723 2.93 -32.84 23.38
C CYS A 723 2.78 -34.34 23.05
N SER A 724 1.95 -35.07 23.80
CA SER A 724 1.80 -36.54 23.65
C SER A 724 0.79 -36.99 22.60
N ASN A 725 -0.14 -36.11 22.22
CA ASN A 725 -1.29 -36.42 21.37
C ASN A 725 -1.42 -35.36 20.26
N ALA A 726 -2.14 -35.70 19.18
CA ALA A 726 -2.42 -34.81 18.05
C ALA A 726 -3.03 -33.46 18.48
N ASP A 727 -3.99 -33.46 19.41
CA ASP A 727 -4.71 -32.27 19.90
C ASP A 727 -3.82 -31.19 20.59
N GLY A 728 -2.55 -31.47 20.87
CA GLY A 728 -1.66 -30.61 21.67
C GLY A 728 -2.02 -30.48 23.16
N LYS A 729 -3.20 -30.94 23.59
CA LYS A 729 -3.78 -30.73 24.94
C LYS A 729 -2.93 -31.21 26.12
N LYS A 730 -2.00 -32.16 25.92
CA LYS A 730 -1.14 -32.72 26.99
C LYS A 730 0.34 -32.49 26.68
N VAL A 731 0.87 -31.39 27.24
CA VAL A 731 2.28 -31.00 27.20
C VAL A 731 3.15 -32.00 27.97
N LEU A 732 4.27 -32.38 27.36
CA LEU A 732 5.33 -33.22 27.95
C LEU A 732 6.57 -32.40 28.34
N CYS A 733 7.01 -31.46 27.51
CA CYS A 733 8.16 -30.60 27.77
C CYS A 733 8.15 -29.31 26.92
N GLY A 734 8.72 -28.23 27.44
CA GLY A 734 9.06 -27.03 26.66
C GLY A 734 10.54 -27.03 26.24
N SER A 735 10.86 -26.30 25.18
CA SER A 735 12.22 -25.87 24.85
C SER A 735 12.54 -24.53 25.53
N PRO A 736 13.83 -24.18 25.70
CA PRO A 736 14.22 -22.81 25.97
C PRO A 736 13.61 -21.83 24.97
N VAL A 737 13.32 -20.62 25.44
CA VAL A 737 12.80 -19.52 24.62
C VAL A 737 13.88 -19.04 23.63
N PHE A 738 13.45 -18.59 22.45
CA PHE A 738 14.29 -17.96 21.44
C PHE A 738 13.54 -16.80 20.75
N ARG A 739 14.27 -15.87 20.13
CA ARG A 739 13.73 -14.73 19.38
C ARG A 739 13.78 -15.04 17.88
N ILE A 740 12.65 -14.92 17.19
CA ILE A 740 12.57 -14.96 15.72
C ILE A 740 12.48 -13.51 15.24
N ALA A 741 13.38 -13.09 14.34
CA ALA A 741 13.46 -11.72 13.83
C ALA A 741 13.68 -11.66 12.30
N SER A 742 13.25 -10.58 11.65
CA SER A 742 13.39 -10.35 10.21
C SER A 742 13.65 -8.85 9.91
N THR A 743 13.66 -8.42 8.64
CA THR A 743 13.69 -6.98 8.27
C THR A 743 12.36 -6.25 8.51
N SER A 744 11.46 -6.79 9.33
CA SER A 744 10.26 -6.06 9.73
C SER A 744 10.62 -4.87 10.63
N THR A 745 9.90 -3.77 10.46
CA THR A 745 9.94 -2.58 11.31
C THR A 745 8.70 -2.46 12.20
N ASP A 746 7.78 -3.43 12.13
CA ASP A 746 6.54 -3.50 12.91
C ASP A 746 6.79 -3.44 14.42
N VAL A 747 5.99 -2.64 15.14
CA VAL A 747 6.00 -2.51 16.60
C VAL A 747 5.73 -3.85 17.29
N SER A 748 5.03 -4.79 16.64
CA SER A 748 4.81 -6.15 17.13
C SER A 748 6.10 -6.94 17.39
N THR A 749 7.23 -6.56 16.77
CA THR A 749 8.54 -7.20 16.93
C THR A 749 9.02 -7.26 18.39
N VAL A 750 8.69 -6.25 19.21
CA VAL A 750 9.12 -6.12 20.62
C VAL A 750 8.28 -6.98 21.57
N ARG A 751 7.18 -7.59 21.08
CA ARG A 751 6.20 -8.32 21.89
C ARG A 751 6.80 -9.54 22.58
N GLY A 752 6.66 -9.59 23.91
CA GLY A 752 7.21 -10.66 24.74
C GLY A 752 8.69 -10.50 25.10
N SER A 753 9.33 -9.38 24.78
CA SER A 753 10.62 -9.00 25.37
C SER A 753 10.54 -8.90 26.90
N SER A 754 11.70 -8.89 27.57
CA SER A 754 11.81 -8.53 28.99
C SER A 754 12.80 -7.38 29.13
N LEU A 755 12.80 -6.68 30.28
CA LEU A 755 13.73 -5.57 30.53
C LEU A 755 15.20 -5.96 30.26
N SER A 756 15.56 -7.21 30.56
CA SER A 756 16.88 -7.81 30.28
C SER A 756 17.21 -8.02 28.80
N THR A 757 16.24 -8.00 27.88
CA THR A 757 16.45 -8.20 26.44
C THR A 757 16.24 -6.94 25.60
N ILE A 758 15.92 -5.79 26.21
CA ILE A 758 15.81 -4.49 25.51
C ILE A 758 17.07 -4.15 24.67
N PRO A 759 18.31 -4.34 25.16
CA PRO A 759 19.50 -4.05 24.35
C PRO A 759 19.63 -4.97 23.11
N LEU A 760 19.06 -6.17 23.13
CA LEU A 760 19.02 -7.06 21.97
C LEU A 760 18.03 -6.54 20.91
N GLU A 761 16.87 -6.04 21.32
CA GLU A 761 15.89 -5.41 20.42
C GLU A 761 16.48 -4.19 19.70
N MET A 762 17.29 -3.39 20.41
CA MET A 762 18.00 -2.25 19.81
C MET A 762 19.01 -2.70 18.74
N GLY A 763 19.77 -3.77 18.98
CA GLY A 763 20.66 -4.38 17.99
C GLY A 763 19.92 -4.97 16.78
N ILE A 764 18.77 -5.62 17.01
CA ILE A 764 17.89 -6.13 15.94
C ILE A 764 17.37 -4.97 15.08
N LYS A 765 16.94 -3.85 15.68
CA LYS A 765 16.46 -2.67 14.94
C LYS A 765 17.55 -2.10 14.02
N VAL A 766 18.80 -2.00 14.48
CA VAL A 766 19.94 -1.58 13.64
C VAL A 766 20.18 -2.56 12.48
N ALA A 767 20.17 -3.87 12.74
CA ALA A 767 20.34 -4.90 11.70
C ALA A 767 19.20 -4.90 10.66
N SER A 768 17.96 -4.63 11.10
CA SER A 768 16.77 -4.46 10.25
C SER A 768 16.90 -3.25 9.34
N THR A 769 17.27 -2.06 9.87
CA THR A 769 17.49 -0.86 9.05
C THR A 769 18.57 -1.08 7.98
N ILE A 770 19.69 -1.72 8.32
CA ILE A 770 20.75 -2.05 7.36
C ILE A 770 20.24 -3.02 6.28
N GLY A 771 19.49 -4.06 6.67
CA GLY A 771 18.89 -5.01 5.72
C GLY A 771 17.88 -4.36 4.77
N SER A 772 17.06 -3.41 5.26
CA SER A 772 16.09 -2.66 4.46
C SER A 772 16.77 -1.74 3.44
N GLN A 773 17.84 -1.03 3.82
CA GLN A 773 18.64 -0.23 2.88
C GLN A 773 19.27 -1.09 1.76
N VAL A 774 19.76 -2.28 2.11
CA VAL A 774 20.25 -3.26 1.12
C VAL A 774 19.11 -3.75 0.22
N ALA A 775 17.90 -3.94 0.73
CA ALA A 775 16.73 -4.35 -0.08
C ALA A 775 16.28 -3.25 -1.07
N LYS A 776 16.17 -1.99 -0.64
CA LYS A 776 15.79 -0.85 -1.51
C LYS A 776 16.81 -0.67 -2.67
N LYS A 777 18.09 -0.97 -2.44
CA LYS A 777 19.17 -0.92 -3.47
C LYS A 777 18.98 -1.89 -4.66
N TYR A 778 18.28 -3.02 -4.49
CA TYR A 778 18.03 -3.97 -5.59
C TYR A 778 16.69 -3.76 -6.30
N THR A 779 15.72 -3.13 -5.65
CA THR A 779 14.37 -2.94 -6.21
C THR A 779 14.29 -1.74 -7.18
N GLY A 780 15.08 -0.69 -6.95
CA GLY A 780 15.05 0.53 -7.77
C GLY A 780 15.36 0.36 -9.26
N VAL A 781 16.06 -0.71 -9.66
CA VAL A 781 16.42 -0.97 -11.08
C VAL A 781 15.22 -1.42 -11.92
N ALA A 782 14.16 -1.98 -11.30
CA ALA A 782 13.02 -2.54 -12.03
C ALA A 782 11.94 -1.50 -12.40
N GLY A 783 11.81 -0.40 -11.63
CA GLY A 783 10.71 0.56 -11.79
C GLY A 783 10.70 1.29 -13.14
N ALA A 784 11.88 1.62 -13.68
CA ALA A 784 12.03 2.43 -14.90
C ALA A 784 11.46 1.81 -16.19
N VAL A 785 11.15 0.50 -16.18
CA VAL A 785 10.61 -0.21 -17.35
C VAL A 785 9.07 -0.10 -17.43
N VAL A 786 8.40 0.25 -16.33
CA VAL A 786 6.93 0.19 -16.21
C VAL A 786 6.22 1.32 -16.98
N GLU A 787 6.77 2.53 -17.00
CA GLU A 787 6.08 3.71 -17.57
C GLU A 787 5.89 3.68 -19.11
N GLN A 788 6.82 3.08 -19.86
CA GLN A 788 6.76 3.16 -21.33
C GLN A 788 5.69 2.26 -21.96
N GLY A 789 5.22 1.22 -21.26
CA GLY A 789 4.27 0.25 -21.81
C GLY A 789 2.83 0.76 -21.95
N ALA A 790 2.39 1.67 -21.07
CA ALA A 790 0.96 1.95 -20.86
C ALA A 790 0.31 2.93 -21.87
N LYS A 791 1.09 3.63 -22.69
CA LYS A 791 0.59 4.74 -23.55
C LYS A 791 0.17 4.35 -24.98
N ARG A 792 -0.07 3.07 -25.27
CA ARG A 792 -0.59 2.61 -26.57
C ARG A 792 -1.74 1.59 -26.43
N LEU A 793 -2.78 1.77 -27.27
CA LEU A 793 -3.89 0.86 -27.66
C LEU A 793 -5.29 1.12 -27.06
N THR A 794 -6.13 1.79 -27.87
CA THR A 794 -7.62 1.75 -27.95
C THR A 794 -8.04 2.42 -29.28
N PRO A 795 -9.25 2.23 -29.85
CA PRO A 795 -10.45 1.51 -29.38
C PRO A 795 -10.54 0.08 -30.03
N ALA A 796 -11.61 -0.54 -30.58
CA ALA A 796 -12.99 -0.16 -30.93
C ALA A 796 -13.96 -1.38 -31.10
N ASN A 797 -15.15 -1.13 -31.68
CA ASN A 797 -16.28 -2.07 -31.88
C ASN A 797 -16.10 -2.96 -33.16
N ALA A 798 -16.91 -3.97 -33.53
CA ALA A 798 -18.34 -4.22 -33.24
C ALA A 798 -18.90 -5.65 -33.55
N THR A 799 -19.97 -6.04 -32.84
CA THR A 799 -21.18 -6.84 -33.26
C THR A 799 -21.16 -8.34 -33.70
N ILE A 800 -22.21 -9.07 -33.22
CA ILE A 800 -23.01 -10.15 -33.91
C ILE A 800 -22.38 -11.57 -34.04
N LYS A 801 -23.06 -12.73 -33.86
CA LYS A 801 -24.35 -13.15 -33.21
C LYS A 801 -24.47 -14.70 -33.07
N LYS A 802 -25.11 -15.18 -31.99
CA LYS A 802 -26.09 -16.31 -31.87
C LYS A 802 -25.92 -17.70 -32.57
N VAL A 803 -26.09 -18.77 -31.77
CA VAL A 803 -26.93 -20.00 -32.01
C VAL A 803 -26.35 -21.04 -33.01
N ALA A 804 -26.45 -22.38 -32.83
CA ALA A 804 -27.42 -23.23 -32.09
C ALA A 804 -26.83 -24.49 -31.41
N MET A 805 -27.64 -25.18 -30.58
CA MET A 805 -27.48 -26.60 -30.25
C MET A 805 -28.12 -27.51 -31.32
N LYS A 806 -27.61 -28.74 -31.52
CA LYS A 806 -28.35 -30.00 -31.22
C LYS A 806 -27.55 -31.29 -31.44
N ALA A 807 -27.91 -32.33 -30.67
CA ALA A 807 -27.80 -33.79 -30.90
C ALA A 807 -26.62 -34.31 -31.78
N TYR A 808 -25.61 -35.05 -31.28
CA TYR A 808 -25.54 -36.21 -30.36
C TYR A 808 -25.93 -37.58 -30.99
N HIS A 809 -25.02 -38.55 -30.85
CA HIS A 809 -25.01 -39.96 -31.31
C HIS A 809 -24.88 -40.27 -32.82
N GLY A 810 -23.89 -41.13 -33.16
CA GLY A 810 -23.69 -41.64 -34.53
C GLY A 810 -22.41 -42.49 -34.78
N SER A 811 -22.08 -43.46 -33.91
CA SER A 811 -21.19 -44.64 -34.14
C SER A 811 -19.89 -44.53 -34.98
N GLY A 812 -18.73 -44.99 -34.46
CA GLY A 812 -17.67 -45.52 -35.34
C GLY A 812 -16.18 -45.43 -34.97
N ILE A 813 -15.78 -44.90 -33.81
CA ILE A 813 -14.37 -44.53 -33.56
C ILE A 813 -13.38 -45.71 -33.40
N GLY A 814 -13.87 -46.96 -33.25
CA GLY A 814 -13.01 -48.14 -33.06
C GLY A 814 -12.03 -48.46 -34.20
N ASN A 815 -12.33 -48.09 -35.46
CA ASN A 815 -11.50 -48.46 -36.61
C ASN A 815 -10.54 -47.35 -37.06
N ALA A 816 -10.94 -46.08 -36.97
CA ALA A 816 -10.16 -44.94 -37.47
C ALA A 816 -8.79 -44.79 -36.78
N VAL A 817 -8.74 -45.09 -35.47
CA VAL A 817 -7.50 -45.05 -34.68
C VAL A 817 -6.48 -46.09 -35.18
N SER A 818 -6.92 -47.27 -35.64
CA SER A 818 -6.02 -48.33 -36.11
C SER A 818 -5.35 -48.03 -37.45
N GLU A 819 -6.03 -47.31 -38.35
CA GLU A 819 -5.47 -46.96 -39.66
C GLU A 819 -4.56 -45.72 -39.59
N SER A 820 -4.92 -44.73 -38.77
CA SER A 820 -4.06 -43.56 -38.54
C SER A 820 -2.69 -43.94 -37.93
N TRP A 821 -2.64 -44.97 -37.09
CA TRP A 821 -1.41 -45.43 -36.44
C TRP A 821 -0.46 -46.19 -37.39
N LYS A 822 -0.96 -46.74 -38.50
CA LYS A 822 -0.13 -47.44 -39.50
C LYS A 822 0.50 -46.52 -40.53
N ASN A 823 -0.12 -45.37 -40.79
CA ASN A 823 0.24 -44.49 -41.93
C ASN A 823 1.00 -43.22 -41.53
N GLY A 824 1.41 -43.05 -40.26
CA GLY A 824 2.14 -41.87 -39.78
C GLY A 824 3.24 -42.17 -38.77
N LYS A 825 4.50 -41.80 -39.08
CA LYS A 825 5.66 -41.70 -38.18
C LYS A 825 6.08 -42.93 -37.33
N ALA A 826 5.46 -44.10 -37.47
CA ALA A 826 5.70 -45.29 -36.63
C ALA A 826 7.16 -45.82 -36.56
N GLY A 827 8.04 -45.46 -37.50
CA GLY A 827 9.41 -45.99 -37.58
C GLY A 827 10.44 -45.49 -36.54
N ARG A 828 10.06 -44.71 -35.52
CA ARG A 828 10.99 -44.14 -34.52
C ARG A 828 11.06 -44.87 -33.17
N TYR A 829 10.12 -45.78 -32.85
CA TYR A 829 9.96 -46.35 -31.50
C TYR A 829 9.90 -47.89 -31.42
N ASP A 830 10.13 -48.58 -32.54
CA ASP A 830 10.13 -50.06 -32.67
C ASP A 830 10.86 -50.82 -31.53
N PRO A 831 12.04 -50.37 -31.02
CA PRO A 831 12.77 -51.08 -29.97
C PRO A 831 12.09 -51.14 -28.58
N LEU A 832 11.01 -50.37 -28.35
CA LEU A 832 10.30 -50.33 -27.05
C LEU A 832 9.01 -51.15 -27.04
N ILE A 833 8.60 -51.74 -28.17
CA ILE A 833 7.26 -52.33 -28.34
C ILE A 833 7.27 -53.87 -28.19
N SER A 834 8.45 -54.49 -28.13
CA SER A 834 8.60 -55.96 -28.02
C SER A 834 8.47 -56.48 -26.58
N GLY A 835 7.30 -56.33 -25.94
CA GLY A 835 7.08 -56.78 -24.56
C GLY A 835 5.61 -56.85 -24.10
N GLU A 836 5.01 -58.05 -24.25
CA GLU A 836 3.74 -58.51 -23.63
C GLU A 836 2.48 -57.62 -23.80
N ALA A 837 1.38 -58.01 -23.14
CA ALA A 837 0.03 -57.56 -23.48
C ALA A 837 -0.35 -56.23 -22.79
N MET A 838 -0.35 -55.14 -23.55
CA MET A 838 -0.64 -53.79 -23.07
C MET A 838 -2.12 -53.58 -22.70
N GLU A 839 -2.37 -52.89 -21.58
CA GLU A 839 -3.70 -52.41 -21.19
C GLU A 839 -4.27 -51.39 -22.21
N PRO A 840 -5.60 -51.20 -22.28
CA PRO A 840 -6.21 -50.24 -23.21
C PRO A 840 -5.69 -48.82 -23.01
N LEU A 841 -4.99 -48.31 -24.03
CA LEU A 841 -4.33 -47.01 -24.05
C LEU A 841 -5.34 -45.88 -23.80
N THR A 842 -5.15 -45.15 -22.70
CA THR A 842 -6.04 -44.05 -22.28
C THR A 842 -5.74 -42.79 -23.08
N ILE A 843 -6.77 -42.17 -23.67
CA ILE A 843 -6.65 -40.89 -24.38
C ILE A 843 -7.04 -39.74 -23.45
N LEU A 844 -6.25 -38.67 -23.42
CA LEU A 844 -6.50 -37.50 -22.59
C LEU A 844 -7.60 -36.63 -23.21
N GLY A 845 -8.74 -36.47 -22.52
CA GLY A 845 -9.76 -35.46 -22.83
C GLY A 845 -10.46 -35.61 -24.20
N SER A 846 -11.43 -34.72 -24.43
CA SER A 846 -12.30 -34.74 -25.62
C SER A 846 -11.55 -34.55 -26.96
N ASP A 847 -12.16 -35.01 -28.05
CA ASP A 847 -11.67 -34.74 -29.41
C ASP A 847 -11.91 -33.28 -29.86
N GLU A 848 -12.72 -32.51 -29.13
CA GLU A 848 -12.92 -31.06 -29.37
C GLU A 848 -11.70 -30.23 -28.91
N GLY A 849 -10.87 -30.76 -28.02
CA GLY A 849 -9.64 -30.14 -27.55
C GLY A 849 -9.32 -30.40 -26.07
N PRO A 850 -8.21 -29.83 -25.57
CA PRO A 850 -7.81 -29.92 -24.16
C PRO A 850 -8.74 -29.11 -23.25
N GLU A 851 -9.06 -29.69 -22.10
CA GLU A 851 -9.96 -29.11 -21.10
C GLU A 851 -9.22 -28.15 -20.15
N ALA A 852 -9.94 -27.16 -19.61
CA ALA A 852 -9.36 -26.18 -18.68
C ALA A 852 -8.76 -26.87 -17.43
N PRO A 853 -7.53 -26.52 -17.00
CA PRO A 853 -6.80 -25.27 -17.27
C PRO A 853 -5.86 -25.29 -18.49
N PHE A 854 -5.92 -26.32 -19.34
CA PHE A 854 -5.07 -26.44 -20.52
C PHE A 854 -5.68 -25.73 -21.75
N PRO A 855 -4.88 -25.32 -22.76
CA PRO A 855 -3.42 -25.41 -22.83
C PRO A 855 -2.72 -24.37 -21.93
N PHE A 856 -1.77 -24.81 -21.11
CA PHE A 856 -1.05 -23.93 -20.17
C PHE A 856 0.40 -23.69 -20.62
N LYS A 857 0.76 -22.44 -20.95
CA LYS A 857 2.09 -22.10 -21.51
C LYS A 857 3.02 -21.44 -20.49
N PHE A 858 4.28 -21.89 -20.46
CA PHE A 858 5.39 -21.21 -19.76
C PHE A 858 6.70 -21.32 -20.58
N ALA A 859 7.80 -20.79 -20.03
CA ALA A 859 9.13 -20.93 -20.62
C ALA A 859 10.21 -20.99 -19.53
N GLY A 860 11.34 -21.62 -19.84
CA GLY A 860 12.50 -21.75 -18.95
C GLY A 860 13.82 -21.75 -19.73
N LYS A 861 14.94 -21.75 -19.01
CA LYS A 861 16.30 -21.85 -19.55
C LYS A 861 16.89 -23.21 -19.19
N VAL A 862 17.36 -23.97 -20.17
CA VAL A 862 17.88 -25.34 -19.99
C VAL A 862 19.20 -25.30 -19.22
N VAL A 863 19.31 -26.09 -18.15
CA VAL A 863 20.47 -26.11 -17.25
C VAL A 863 20.99 -27.51 -16.95
N ARG A 864 22.27 -27.55 -16.57
CA ARG A 864 22.93 -28.73 -16.03
C ARG A 864 22.47 -28.99 -14.61
N GLY A 865 21.71 -30.07 -14.43
CA GLY A 865 21.38 -30.64 -13.13
C GLY A 865 21.21 -32.15 -13.28
N THR A 866 21.91 -32.93 -12.45
CA THR A 866 21.82 -34.41 -12.32
C THR A 866 21.40 -35.16 -13.58
N GLY A 867 22.33 -35.38 -14.53
CA GLY A 867 22.06 -36.25 -15.69
C GLY A 867 22.58 -35.79 -17.06
N ILE A 868 23.27 -34.64 -17.16
CA ILE A 868 23.72 -34.04 -18.44
C ILE A 868 22.51 -33.69 -19.34
N SER A 869 22.70 -33.08 -20.50
CA SER A 869 21.74 -33.16 -21.62
C SER A 869 21.96 -34.48 -22.35
N THR A 870 21.70 -35.60 -21.67
CA THR A 870 21.73 -36.93 -22.26
C THR A 870 20.38 -37.62 -22.12
N ARG A 871 20.22 -38.74 -22.84
CA ARG A 871 18.98 -39.51 -22.92
C ARG A 871 18.66 -40.19 -21.58
N GLU A 872 17.66 -39.71 -20.84
CA GLU A 872 17.07 -40.46 -19.74
C GLU A 872 16.12 -41.51 -20.33
N LEU A 873 16.29 -42.79 -19.99
CA LEU A 873 15.56 -43.93 -20.58
C LEU A 873 15.59 -44.02 -22.12
N GLY A 874 16.52 -43.32 -22.79
CA GLY A 874 16.57 -43.22 -24.26
C GLY A 874 16.00 -41.90 -24.83
N VAL A 875 15.35 -41.07 -24.02
CA VAL A 875 14.64 -39.85 -24.44
C VAL A 875 15.44 -38.58 -24.10
N PRO A 876 15.70 -37.67 -25.06
CA PRO A 876 16.36 -36.39 -24.81
C PRO A 876 15.65 -35.58 -23.71
N THR A 877 16.35 -35.32 -22.60
CA THR A 877 15.75 -34.78 -21.39
C THR A 877 16.41 -33.46 -20.97
N ALA A 878 15.59 -32.45 -20.65
CA ALA A 878 16.00 -31.09 -20.36
C ALA A 878 15.45 -30.60 -19.01
N ASN A 879 16.34 -30.24 -18.09
CA ASN A 879 15.98 -29.62 -16.81
C ASN A 879 15.91 -28.10 -16.95
N LEU A 880 14.76 -27.50 -16.60
CA LEU A 880 14.49 -26.08 -16.79
C LEU A 880 14.72 -25.25 -15.50
N SER A 881 15.62 -24.29 -15.61
CA SER A 881 15.72 -23.12 -14.71
C SER A 881 14.84 -21.97 -15.22
N GLU A 882 14.84 -20.84 -14.52
CA GLU A 882 14.16 -19.59 -14.89
C GLU A 882 12.62 -19.63 -15.06
N VAL A 883 12.00 -20.80 -15.06
CA VAL A 883 10.56 -21.00 -14.89
C VAL A 883 10.13 -20.34 -13.58
N GLY A 884 8.99 -19.64 -13.58
CA GLY A 884 8.44 -19.00 -12.38
C GLY A 884 8.06 -20.00 -11.29
N ASP A 885 8.10 -19.55 -10.04
CA ASP A 885 7.79 -20.39 -8.89
C ASP A 885 6.28 -20.69 -8.78
N GLU A 886 5.44 -19.80 -9.31
CA GLU A 886 3.99 -19.97 -9.42
C GLU A 886 3.60 -21.18 -10.28
N VAL A 887 4.35 -21.47 -11.36
CA VAL A 887 4.14 -22.69 -12.17
C VAL A 887 4.50 -23.93 -11.35
N LYS A 888 5.67 -23.93 -10.69
CA LYS A 888 6.18 -25.07 -9.89
C LYS A 888 5.29 -25.41 -8.70
N MET A 889 4.55 -24.43 -8.18
CA MET A 889 3.66 -24.59 -7.02
C MET A 889 2.22 -24.93 -7.40
N ARG A 890 1.72 -24.44 -8.54
CA ARG A 890 0.33 -24.67 -8.98
C ARG A 890 0.16 -25.90 -9.88
N MET A 891 1.19 -26.29 -10.62
CA MET A 891 1.13 -27.35 -11.63
C MET A 891 2.01 -28.55 -11.22
N GLY A 892 1.85 -29.09 -10.02
CA GLY A 892 2.58 -30.30 -9.60
C GLY A 892 2.00 -31.56 -10.24
N GLY A 893 2.85 -32.44 -10.78
CA GLY A 893 2.42 -33.68 -11.46
C GLY A 893 3.27 -34.03 -12.69
N VAL A 894 2.78 -34.97 -13.51
CA VAL A 894 3.32 -35.35 -14.82
C VAL A 894 2.28 -34.98 -15.89
N PHE A 895 2.72 -34.39 -17.00
CA PHE A 895 1.85 -33.77 -17.99
C PHE A 895 2.27 -34.09 -19.43
N ALA A 896 1.30 -34.37 -20.30
CA ALA A 896 1.50 -34.36 -21.75
C ALA A 896 1.60 -32.91 -22.23
N ALA A 897 2.53 -32.61 -23.13
CA ALA A 897 2.86 -31.25 -23.53
C ALA A 897 3.45 -31.14 -24.95
N TRP A 898 3.49 -29.91 -25.46
CA TRP A 898 4.35 -29.50 -26.57
C TRP A 898 5.55 -28.71 -26.02
N ALA A 899 6.76 -29.00 -26.51
CA ALA A 899 8.00 -28.29 -26.19
C ALA A 899 8.69 -27.75 -27.45
N ARG A 900 9.27 -26.56 -27.37
CA ARG A 900 9.95 -25.86 -28.48
C ARG A 900 11.23 -25.20 -27.99
N VAL A 901 12.37 -25.52 -28.59
CA VAL A 901 13.68 -24.97 -28.22
C VAL A 901 13.96 -23.75 -29.07
N LEU A 902 14.12 -22.58 -28.45
CA LEU A 902 14.41 -21.36 -29.20
C LEU A 902 15.90 -21.33 -29.58
N PRO A 903 16.23 -21.04 -30.85
CA PRO A 903 17.61 -20.93 -31.28
C PRO A 903 18.32 -19.76 -30.58
N PRO A 904 19.66 -19.81 -30.46
CA PRO A 904 20.44 -18.61 -30.21
C PRO A 904 20.22 -17.59 -31.34
N LYS A 905 20.44 -16.31 -31.07
CA LYS A 905 20.56 -15.34 -32.17
C LYS A 905 21.73 -15.77 -33.06
N GLU A 906 21.55 -15.67 -34.38
CA GLU A 906 22.56 -15.94 -35.41
C GLU A 906 22.82 -17.43 -35.76
N SER A 907 21.85 -18.34 -35.56
CA SER A 907 21.84 -19.67 -36.20
C SER A 907 20.63 -19.87 -37.12
N GLU A 908 20.86 -20.19 -38.40
CA GLU A 908 19.79 -20.40 -39.40
C GLU A 908 19.36 -21.89 -39.53
N ASP A 909 20.28 -22.85 -39.29
CA ASP A 909 20.04 -24.30 -39.44
C ASP A 909 19.43 -25.00 -38.18
N PHE A 910 18.55 -24.32 -37.43
CA PHE A 910 18.02 -24.85 -36.16
C PHE A 910 16.51 -25.07 -36.20
N ASP A 911 16.07 -26.30 -35.90
CA ASP A 911 14.64 -26.65 -35.81
C ASP A 911 13.99 -26.00 -34.57
N ASP A 912 13.19 -24.97 -34.81
CA ASP A 912 12.38 -24.24 -33.81
C ASP A 912 10.89 -24.60 -33.97
N ASP A 913 10.53 -25.84 -34.29
CA ASP A 913 9.14 -26.30 -34.26
C ASP A 913 8.69 -26.74 -32.84
N TRP A 914 7.43 -27.14 -32.71
CA TRP A 914 6.88 -27.76 -31.51
C TRP A 914 6.92 -29.27 -31.61
N HIS A 915 7.59 -29.90 -30.64
CA HIS A 915 7.70 -31.35 -30.53
C HIS A 915 6.89 -31.87 -29.33
N GLU A 916 6.40 -33.09 -29.45
CA GLU A 916 5.70 -33.80 -28.37
C GLU A 916 6.65 -33.98 -27.17
N ALA A 917 6.15 -33.83 -25.94
CA ALA A 917 6.97 -33.89 -24.73
C ALA A 917 6.17 -34.34 -23.50
N ILE A 918 6.86 -35.00 -22.56
CA ILE A 918 6.35 -35.29 -21.22
C ILE A 918 7.04 -34.31 -20.26
N VAL A 919 6.25 -33.65 -19.40
CA VAL A 919 6.75 -32.63 -18.48
C VAL A 919 6.46 -33.05 -17.04
N THR A 920 7.51 -33.26 -16.27
CA THR A 920 7.45 -33.60 -14.84
C THR A 920 7.73 -32.36 -14.01
N ILE A 921 6.79 -32.01 -13.12
CA ILE A 921 6.90 -30.87 -12.20
C ILE A 921 6.81 -31.41 -10.77
N ALA A 922 7.97 -31.81 -10.23
CA ALA A 922 8.11 -32.54 -8.97
C ALA A 922 9.54 -32.36 -8.41
N PRO A 923 9.84 -32.79 -7.16
CA PRO A 923 11.22 -32.94 -6.70
C PRO A 923 11.97 -33.93 -7.60
N LEU A 924 13.29 -33.76 -7.76
CA LEU A 924 14.09 -34.70 -8.54
C LEU A 924 14.05 -36.10 -7.92
N ARG A 925 13.98 -37.12 -8.78
CA ARG A 925 14.03 -38.53 -8.39
C ARG A 925 15.31 -38.80 -7.59
N ASN A 926 15.19 -39.51 -6.47
CA ASN A 926 16.27 -39.75 -5.49
C ASN A 926 16.91 -38.47 -4.87
N ALA A 927 16.26 -37.30 -4.90
CA ALA A 927 16.75 -36.13 -4.18
C ALA A 927 16.79 -36.36 -2.66
N PRO A 928 17.84 -35.92 -1.94
CA PRO A 928 17.91 -36.07 -0.49
C PRO A 928 16.78 -35.28 0.21
N PRO A 929 16.21 -35.81 1.31
CA PRO A 929 15.13 -35.15 2.02
C PRO A 929 15.60 -33.81 2.61
N GLY A 930 14.78 -32.77 2.44
CA GLY A 930 15.09 -31.41 2.87
C GLY A 930 13.95 -30.77 3.66
N VAL A 931 14.27 -29.76 4.48
CA VAL A 931 13.33 -28.97 5.29
C VAL A 931 12.18 -28.39 4.45
N VAL A 932 12.47 -28.08 3.17
CA VAL A 932 11.51 -27.71 2.13
C VAL A 932 11.89 -28.46 0.85
N LEU A 933 11.03 -29.37 0.40
CA LEU A 933 11.14 -29.98 -0.93
C LEU A 933 10.79 -28.93 -2.00
N ARG A 934 11.59 -28.86 -3.07
CA ARG A 934 11.41 -27.89 -4.15
C ARG A 934 11.18 -28.59 -5.48
N ASN A 935 10.03 -28.35 -6.09
CA ASN A 935 9.73 -28.85 -7.42
C ASN A 935 10.72 -28.28 -8.44
N LYS A 936 11.26 -29.16 -9.29
CA LYS A 936 11.96 -28.83 -10.53
C LYS A 936 10.99 -29.01 -11.69
N VAL A 937 11.42 -28.62 -12.89
CA VAL A 937 10.70 -28.88 -14.13
C VAL A 937 11.65 -29.63 -15.04
N THR A 938 11.27 -30.85 -15.38
CA THR A 938 12.02 -31.77 -16.24
C THR A 938 11.17 -32.05 -17.48
N VAL A 939 11.75 -31.92 -18.66
CA VAL A 939 11.05 -32.06 -19.95
C VAL A 939 11.72 -33.16 -20.77
N HIS A 940 11.01 -34.26 -20.99
CA HIS A 940 11.44 -35.36 -21.85
C HIS A 940 10.84 -35.12 -23.24
N ILE A 941 11.67 -34.84 -24.25
CA ILE A 941 11.21 -34.46 -25.58
C ILE A 941 11.16 -35.70 -26.48
N LEU A 942 10.01 -35.96 -27.09
CA LEU A 942 9.76 -37.11 -27.96
C LEU A 942 10.23 -36.84 -29.40
N HIS A 943 11.43 -36.28 -29.53
CA HIS A 943 12.09 -36.01 -30.80
C HIS A 943 13.60 -36.27 -30.67
N ASP A 944 14.18 -36.98 -31.64
CA ASP A 944 15.63 -37.21 -31.69
C ASP A 944 16.34 -36.09 -32.47
N PHE A 945 17.11 -35.28 -31.73
CA PHE A 945 17.88 -34.14 -32.25
C PHE A 945 19.36 -34.48 -32.52
N SER A 946 19.73 -35.77 -32.57
CA SER A 946 21.12 -36.23 -32.50
C SER A 946 21.82 -35.78 -31.20
N ASP A 947 23.15 -35.74 -31.16
CA ASP A 947 23.94 -35.34 -29.98
C ASP A 947 23.93 -33.81 -29.68
N THR A 948 22.87 -33.10 -30.07
CA THR A 948 22.76 -31.63 -29.96
C THR A 948 22.50 -31.20 -28.51
N LEU A 949 23.40 -30.39 -27.95
CA LEU A 949 23.38 -30.01 -26.53
C LEU A 949 22.68 -28.65 -26.30
N PHE A 950 21.41 -28.66 -25.88
CA PHE A 950 20.61 -27.44 -25.70
C PHE A 950 20.92 -26.60 -24.44
N PHE A 951 22.13 -26.69 -23.89
CA PHE A 951 22.49 -25.94 -22.68
C PHE A 951 22.38 -24.44 -22.89
N ASP A 952 21.90 -23.74 -21.85
CA ASP A 952 21.71 -22.30 -21.80
C ASP A 952 20.71 -21.71 -22.81
N LEU A 953 20.17 -22.52 -23.73
CA LEU A 953 19.06 -22.14 -24.61
C LEU A 953 17.74 -22.02 -23.82
N ARG A 954 16.78 -21.33 -24.44
CA ARG A 954 15.47 -21.03 -23.83
C ARG A 954 14.40 -21.91 -24.46
N MET A 955 13.69 -22.67 -23.64
CA MET A 955 12.62 -23.56 -24.08
C MET A 955 11.25 -22.93 -23.77
N LYS A 956 10.31 -23.00 -24.73
CA LYS A 956 8.88 -22.78 -24.50
C LYS A 956 8.23 -24.15 -24.24
N VAL A 957 7.28 -24.20 -23.31
CA VAL A 957 6.52 -25.40 -22.95
C VAL A 957 5.03 -25.05 -22.92
N MET A 958 4.20 -25.95 -23.44
CA MET A 958 2.74 -25.85 -23.45
C MET A 958 2.15 -27.16 -22.95
N LEU A 959 1.71 -27.19 -21.69
CA LEU A 959 1.02 -28.34 -21.11
C LEU A 959 -0.36 -28.49 -21.75
N MET A 960 -0.72 -29.72 -22.09
CA MET A 960 -1.94 -30.09 -22.83
C MET A 960 -2.90 -30.94 -22.00
N GLY A 961 -2.38 -31.75 -21.08
CA GLY A 961 -3.18 -32.52 -20.14
C GLY A 961 -2.34 -33.07 -18.99
N HIS A 962 -2.97 -33.36 -17.86
CA HIS A 962 -2.34 -34.04 -16.73
C HIS A 962 -2.43 -35.56 -16.95
N LEU A 963 -1.28 -36.23 -16.90
CA LEU A 963 -1.18 -37.69 -17.00
C LEU A 963 -1.49 -38.31 -15.62
N HIS A 964 -0.61 -38.08 -14.65
CA HIS A 964 -0.76 -38.58 -13.28
C HIS A 964 0.06 -37.76 -12.27
N ALA A 965 -0.18 -37.99 -10.98
CA ALA A 965 0.63 -37.42 -9.91
C ALA A 965 2.04 -38.05 -9.90
N SER A 966 3.07 -37.26 -9.61
CA SER A 966 4.46 -37.73 -9.67
C SER A 966 4.84 -38.66 -8.50
N SER A 967 5.50 -39.77 -8.82
CA SER A 967 5.92 -40.83 -7.89
C SER A 967 7.45 -40.87 -7.71
N PRO A 968 8.07 -39.93 -6.96
CA PRO A 968 9.53 -39.72 -6.95
C PRO A 968 10.39 -40.86 -6.36
N ASN A 969 9.75 -41.91 -5.83
CA ASN A 969 10.41 -43.03 -5.13
C ASN A 969 10.29 -44.39 -5.87
N LEU A 970 9.87 -44.41 -7.13
CA LEU A 970 9.75 -45.66 -7.91
C LEU A 970 11.11 -46.31 -8.21
N SER A 971 11.13 -47.64 -8.34
CA SER A 971 12.26 -48.41 -8.87
C SER A 971 12.57 -48.02 -10.32
N ASN A 972 13.75 -48.36 -10.83
CA ASN A 972 14.10 -48.06 -12.22
C ASN A 972 13.18 -48.77 -13.23
N GLU A 973 12.73 -49.97 -12.90
CA GLU A 973 11.84 -50.79 -13.74
C GLU A 973 10.43 -50.19 -13.79
N ALA A 974 9.82 -49.93 -12.63
CA ALA A 974 8.49 -49.33 -12.56
C ALA A 974 8.45 -47.89 -13.13
N PHE A 975 9.54 -47.13 -13.01
CA PHE A 975 9.65 -45.81 -13.63
C PHE A 975 9.77 -45.90 -15.17
N LEU A 976 10.44 -46.92 -15.71
CA LEU A 976 10.51 -47.16 -17.16
C LEU A 976 9.15 -47.61 -17.71
N GLU A 977 8.42 -48.45 -16.99
CA GLU A 977 7.06 -48.88 -17.34
C GLU A 977 6.08 -47.70 -17.36
N GLU A 978 6.06 -46.89 -16.29
CA GLU A 978 5.25 -45.66 -16.20
C GLU A 978 5.58 -44.66 -17.31
N HIS A 979 6.88 -44.39 -17.56
CA HIS A 979 7.31 -43.50 -18.63
C HIS A 979 6.95 -44.01 -20.04
N THR A 980 7.01 -45.32 -20.28
CA THR A 980 6.63 -45.92 -21.57
C THR A 980 5.13 -45.74 -21.83
N ARG A 981 4.29 -45.92 -20.81
CA ARG A 981 2.85 -45.63 -20.86
C ARG A 981 2.56 -44.14 -21.12
N ASP A 982 3.33 -43.24 -20.51
CA ASP A 982 3.21 -41.79 -20.75
C ASP A 982 3.58 -41.39 -22.18
N VAL A 983 4.62 -41.99 -22.77
CA VAL A 983 5.00 -41.76 -24.17
C VAL A 983 3.86 -42.15 -25.11
N MET A 984 3.35 -43.38 -24.95
CA MET A 984 2.24 -43.91 -25.74
C MET A 984 0.97 -43.05 -25.60
N THR A 985 0.63 -42.65 -24.37
CA THR A 985 -0.51 -41.78 -24.05
C THR A 985 -0.36 -40.39 -24.68
N THR A 986 0.84 -39.81 -24.60
CA THR A 986 1.15 -38.47 -25.10
C THR A 986 1.05 -38.41 -26.62
N THR A 987 1.78 -39.26 -27.34
CA THR A 987 1.75 -39.27 -28.82
C THR A 987 0.36 -39.59 -29.38
N ALA A 988 -0.37 -40.53 -28.78
CA ALA A 988 -1.75 -40.83 -29.20
C ALA A 988 -2.73 -39.68 -28.91
N SER A 989 -2.60 -38.98 -27.78
CA SER A 989 -3.49 -37.87 -27.42
C SER A 989 -3.21 -36.59 -28.20
N LEU A 990 -1.93 -36.28 -28.46
CA LEU A 990 -1.46 -35.07 -29.15
C LEU A 990 -1.54 -35.16 -30.68
N GLY A 991 -1.52 -36.35 -31.26
CA GLY A 991 -1.65 -36.57 -32.71
C GLY A 991 -3.03 -36.25 -33.31
N ARG A 992 -4.02 -35.81 -32.49
CA ARG A 992 -5.35 -35.40 -32.94
C ARG A 992 -5.38 -33.95 -33.42
N GLU A 993 -6.21 -33.67 -34.42
CA GLU A 993 -6.31 -32.38 -35.12
C GLU A 993 -6.45 -31.17 -34.18
N ASN A 994 -7.42 -31.21 -33.25
CA ASN A 994 -7.66 -30.13 -32.28
C ASN A 994 -6.63 -30.03 -31.14
N TRP A 995 -5.73 -31.01 -31.02
CA TRP A 995 -4.66 -31.06 -30.01
C TRP A 995 -3.28 -30.62 -30.55
N GLY A 996 -3.20 -30.34 -31.85
CA GLY A 996 -1.99 -29.84 -32.51
C GLY A 996 -1.51 -28.49 -31.97
N PRO A 997 -0.22 -28.16 -32.15
CA PRO A 997 0.41 -27.01 -31.49
C PRO A 997 -0.12 -25.67 -32.01
N GLU A 998 -0.49 -25.54 -33.29
CA GLU A 998 -0.98 -24.27 -33.85
C GLU A 998 -2.38 -23.90 -33.37
N VAL A 999 -3.30 -24.88 -33.34
CA VAL A 999 -4.66 -24.74 -32.79
C VAL A 999 -4.57 -24.38 -31.32
N SER A 1000 -3.78 -25.13 -30.55
CA SER A 1000 -3.51 -24.88 -29.13
C SER A 1000 -2.84 -23.52 -28.89
N VAL A 1001 -1.93 -23.11 -29.78
CA VAL A 1001 -1.28 -21.79 -29.70
C VAL A 1001 -2.31 -20.67 -29.85
N SER A 1002 -3.24 -20.84 -30.79
CA SER A 1002 -4.32 -19.91 -31.12
C SER A 1002 -5.42 -19.87 -30.05
N ALA A 1003 -5.81 -21.01 -29.49
CA ALA A 1003 -6.75 -21.10 -28.36
C ALA A 1003 -6.26 -20.28 -27.16
N VAL A 1004 -4.99 -20.43 -26.75
CA VAL A 1004 -4.41 -19.61 -25.66
C VAL A 1004 -4.32 -18.12 -26.03
N ARG A 1005 -4.22 -17.78 -27.32
CA ARG A 1005 -4.28 -16.39 -27.79
C ARG A 1005 -5.69 -15.82 -27.72
N ALA A 1006 -6.72 -16.65 -27.96
CA ALA A 1006 -8.14 -16.30 -27.83
C ALA A 1006 -8.56 -16.17 -26.35
N VAL A 1007 -8.20 -17.10 -25.47
CA VAL A 1007 -8.46 -16.97 -24.03
C VAL A 1007 -7.78 -15.70 -23.44
N LYS A 1008 -6.59 -15.33 -23.94
CA LYS A 1008 -5.98 -14.02 -23.63
C LYS A 1008 -6.62 -12.83 -24.36
N SER A 1009 -7.38 -13.03 -25.44
CA SER A 1009 -8.15 -11.98 -26.12
C SER A 1009 -9.47 -11.66 -25.41
N GLU A 1010 -10.07 -12.63 -24.70
CA GLU A 1010 -11.36 -12.50 -24.01
C GLU A 1010 -11.26 -12.01 -22.55
N LYS A 1011 -10.15 -12.27 -21.84
CA LYS A 1011 -9.94 -11.80 -20.46
C LYS A 1011 -10.23 -10.31 -20.28
N GLY A 1012 -10.99 -9.99 -19.23
CA GLY A 1012 -11.42 -8.62 -18.92
C GLY A 1012 -10.27 -7.69 -18.53
N PHE A 1013 -10.48 -6.37 -18.63
CA PHE A 1013 -9.45 -5.36 -18.35
C PHE A 1013 -8.78 -5.53 -16.96
N LYS A 1014 -9.57 -5.83 -15.91
CA LYS A 1014 -9.03 -6.11 -14.57
C LYS A 1014 -8.17 -7.39 -14.52
N GLU A 1015 -8.56 -8.47 -15.21
CA GLU A 1015 -7.76 -9.71 -15.24
C GLU A 1015 -6.47 -9.55 -16.04
N ARG A 1016 -6.51 -8.76 -17.13
CA ARG A 1016 -5.30 -8.40 -17.88
C ARG A 1016 -4.33 -7.56 -17.05
N LEU A 1017 -4.86 -6.67 -16.21
CA LEU A 1017 -4.05 -5.92 -15.26
C LEU A 1017 -3.42 -6.87 -14.22
N GLY A 1018 -4.17 -7.86 -13.72
CA GLY A 1018 -3.67 -8.91 -12.81
C GLY A 1018 -2.63 -9.85 -13.44
N ASP A 1019 -2.81 -10.27 -14.69
CA ASP A 1019 -1.81 -11.05 -15.43
C ASP A 1019 -0.53 -10.21 -15.65
N ALA A 1020 -0.67 -8.90 -15.90
CA ALA A 1020 0.47 -7.99 -16.07
C ALA A 1020 1.22 -7.73 -14.76
N THR A 1021 0.53 -7.51 -13.64
CA THR A 1021 1.19 -7.41 -12.32
C THR A 1021 1.84 -8.73 -11.94
N GLY A 1022 1.25 -9.88 -12.27
CA GLY A 1022 1.90 -11.19 -12.10
C GLY A 1022 3.23 -11.34 -12.84
N VAL A 1023 3.35 -10.79 -14.06
CA VAL A 1023 4.63 -10.74 -14.79
C VAL A 1023 5.65 -9.86 -14.07
N VAL A 1024 5.24 -8.70 -13.55
CA VAL A 1024 6.11 -7.82 -12.72
C VAL A 1024 6.52 -8.53 -11.42
N GLN A 1025 5.60 -9.22 -10.75
CA GLN A 1025 5.83 -10.01 -9.53
C GLN A 1025 6.92 -11.08 -9.77
N SER A 1026 6.83 -11.81 -10.89
CA SER A 1026 7.80 -12.87 -11.23
C SER A 1026 9.21 -12.33 -11.55
N GLN A 1027 9.33 -11.09 -12.01
CA GLN A 1027 10.64 -10.41 -12.12
C GLN A 1027 11.13 -9.92 -10.75
N MET A 1028 10.24 -9.37 -9.92
CA MET A 1028 10.54 -8.92 -8.56
C MET A 1028 10.97 -10.05 -7.61
N ASP A 1029 10.55 -11.29 -7.87
CA ASP A 1029 10.92 -12.49 -7.10
C ASP A 1029 12.23 -13.16 -7.57
N ARG A 1030 12.84 -12.71 -8.69
CA ARG A 1030 14.20 -13.09 -9.08
C ARG A 1030 15.28 -12.46 -8.18
N ILE A 1031 14.94 -11.42 -7.41
CA ILE A 1031 15.82 -10.77 -6.45
C ILE A 1031 15.80 -11.58 -5.14
N PRO A 1032 16.96 -11.97 -4.54
CA PRO A 1032 17.02 -12.80 -3.33
C PRO A 1032 16.66 -12.04 -2.03
N LYS A 1033 15.50 -11.39 -1.99
CA LYS A 1033 14.94 -10.62 -0.86
C LYS A 1033 14.86 -11.44 0.44
N HIS A 1034 14.70 -12.76 0.32
CA HIS A 1034 14.68 -13.68 1.46
C HIS A 1034 16.03 -13.76 2.21
N TRP A 1035 17.17 -13.46 1.57
CA TRP A 1035 18.49 -13.47 2.24
C TRP A 1035 18.66 -12.32 3.25
N VAL A 1036 18.03 -11.17 3.02
CA VAL A 1036 17.95 -10.05 3.97
C VAL A 1036 16.74 -10.15 4.92
N GLY A 1037 15.98 -11.25 4.85
CA GLY A 1037 14.85 -11.53 5.75
C GLY A 1037 13.58 -10.73 5.47
N VAL A 1038 13.38 -10.22 4.25
CA VAL A 1038 12.14 -9.53 3.87
C VAL A 1038 11.03 -10.56 3.74
N ARG A 1039 9.97 -10.40 4.53
CA ARG A 1039 8.73 -11.19 4.42
C ARG A 1039 7.86 -10.57 3.33
N SER A 1040 7.65 -11.26 2.21
CA SER A 1040 6.72 -10.85 1.14
C SER A 1040 5.45 -11.69 1.16
N GLU A 1041 4.35 -11.18 0.59
CA GLU A 1041 3.09 -11.93 0.43
C GLU A 1041 3.28 -13.22 -0.37
N ALA A 1042 4.06 -13.15 -1.46
CA ALA A 1042 4.51 -14.34 -2.20
C ALA A 1042 5.26 -15.31 -1.27
N GLY A 1043 6.09 -14.80 -0.36
CA GLY A 1043 6.72 -15.54 0.73
C GLY A 1043 5.75 -16.29 1.63
N VAL A 1044 4.60 -15.69 1.97
CA VAL A 1044 3.55 -16.30 2.80
C VAL A 1044 2.75 -17.36 2.02
N LEU A 1045 2.39 -17.09 0.77
CA LEU A 1045 1.70 -18.05 -0.10
C LEU A 1045 2.55 -19.31 -0.37
N ARG A 1046 3.85 -19.12 -0.63
CA ARG A 1046 4.83 -20.22 -0.70
C ARG A 1046 4.83 -21.05 0.58
N ASP A 1047 4.72 -20.40 1.73
CA ASP A 1047 4.83 -21.03 3.04
C ASP A 1047 3.67 -21.98 3.36
N GLN A 1048 2.45 -21.59 2.95
CA GLN A 1048 1.23 -22.41 3.05
C GLN A 1048 1.32 -23.69 2.20
N VAL A 1049 1.87 -23.60 0.99
CA VAL A 1049 2.02 -24.75 0.06
C VAL A 1049 2.95 -25.83 0.62
N TYR A 1050 3.90 -25.49 1.49
CA TYR A 1050 4.84 -26.46 2.09
C TYR A 1050 4.32 -27.13 3.38
N GLY A 1051 3.10 -26.81 3.84
CA GLY A 1051 2.50 -27.42 5.05
C GLY A 1051 3.34 -27.20 6.31
N ASN A 1052 3.48 -28.22 7.17
CA ASN A 1052 4.36 -28.14 8.35
C ASN A 1052 5.84 -28.31 7.98
N GLY A 1053 6.17 -29.16 7.00
CA GLY A 1053 7.53 -29.40 6.50
C GLY A 1053 8.47 -30.02 7.55
N GLY A 1054 9.77 -29.72 7.45
CA GLY A 1054 10.77 -30.14 8.44
C GLY A 1054 11.19 -31.62 8.37
N LEU A 1055 12.26 -31.96 9.10
CA LEU A 1055 12.84 -33.31 9.16
C LEU A 1055 12.94 -33.82 10.60
N TRP A 1056 12.85 -35.12 10.83
CA TRP A 1056 13.21 -35.75 12.11
C TRP A 1056 14.08 -37.01 11.94
N VAL A 1057 14.96 -37.23 12.91
CA VAL A 1057 15.96 -38.32 12.93
C VAL A 1057 15.92 -39.01 14.28
N GLU A 1058 15.86 -40.34 14.27
CA GLU A 1058 15.90 -41.22 15.45
C GLU A 1058 17.35 -41.37 15.97
N ARG A 1059 17.55 -41.47 17.29
CA ARG A 1059 18.86 -41.31 17.97
C ARG A 1059 19.12 -42.31 19.08
#